data_AF-A0A6I7R133-F1
#
_entry.id   AF-A0A6I7R133-F1
#
_cell.length_a   1.000
_cell.length_b   1.000
_cell.length_c   1.000
_cell.angle_alpha   90.00
_cell.angle_beta   90.00
_cell.angle_gamma   90.00
#
_symmetry.space_group_name_H-M   'P 1'
#
loop_
_entity.id
_entity.type
_entity.pdbx_description
1 polymer ?
#
loop_
_entity_poly.entity_id
_entity_poly.type
_entity_poly.pdbx_seq_one_letter_code
_entity_poly.pdbx_strand_id
1 'polypeptide(L)'
;MTLRAYVITLLLQIPLFFYGQTNQQVDLPKYLTQDEVNMIQQGFSTQSQGQPVTFGGPNSCIGNCGDQAPGGCWCDANCVTYGDCCADYQTECAGGSGGSNWPLPSSFTVPGEFEEVQAVLIRWGWNTNQTKLYVDLSDAIQQEAEVWILVGSAADTNTIHNHMASYGKSLTNHKFLIAPTNSIWVRDYGPWGFYHGSNDSLAMVDMQYYASRPFDNAIPQFIADYMDIPIHTSSIYQEGGNLMVDGFGHAYHSSGSYDRNPGWTQQAVRDTLERILDLHGQTVVDRLLCDGGTGHIDMYAKLLDDYRILVTEYPSVVTASDRQRIEDNVAVFESQITTYNENLKVERIGMPRRNDGTYSTSCNQINNDARGFVNGLFVNNTYIMPAYSSAFSGDVAGDSAAVQRYRELLPGYNIVPIDARPLTTQGGAIHCITMQIPAENPVRFWHPPITDMQAFLPEFNILSQITNRSGIETATCYWRIKGSSSWNTIPLTDSAGYFTATIQNNFTVNDTIEYYLFARSNNQKEMTRPITAPDGFYTFYFDDNIVYEYDAAVTEIIEPSTAVCNDVINPIIEITNYGNRLLDSVQIVYGIAGSTQQMTWYGNLMPGSSTSVNLSQVNLPAVGDYTFTAYTSLPNGEIDENTSNDTMHLEFFKGLTVDLTVITDCWGDEVTWNFEDSLQQIVFSGGVYPNLAGGGTYLHSICLRAGCYTFNIFDGYGDGMHGSQYGSCNVDGDYYLLDNNGDLLFEMTAPNADYGYGTSHSFCIEDSDCSPSIYRTVSSGAWSNELNWESSCDGINFYPATAAPSSDEQVTVIIQNNHQITLDVLYNTASENEIFIESDASLSMADALSDFHFSTLDISGEMTMNHLNFLPTGDITVQNEGIYEHAVDGNSIPAISWEAGSVFLLSGIVNNSSTLNGINQQFSNFIINCNLDSGFDFYLDGTNTEVLQTLTLAGSGNGRIIQQSQELQTGSVHLIDGIYEKANNENILFVREDWITENALFIPANGEVIFNGSYSSNIISVYGETLNFNKLVLEKDGNSYNLIVTADIDILEMLLIESGKMYFEQSESKAGNVNIISSDSELILENGSVLEVSN
;
A
#
# COMPACT_ATOMS: atom_id res chain seq x y z
N MET A 1 8.19 51.69 19.56
CA MET A 1 9.53 52.29 19.76
C MET A 1 10.49 51.12 19.99
N THR A 2 11.27 50.69 18.99
CA THR A 2 12.63 51.17 18.62
C THR A 2 13.70 50.89 19.70
N LEU A 3 14.85 50.24 19.44
CA LEU A 3 15.39 49.55 18.24
C LEU A 3 16.66 48.72 18.62
N ARG A 4 17.11 47.80 17.73
CA ARG A 4 18.47 47.24 17.42
C ARG A 4 19.72 47.76 18.20
N ALA A 5 20.90 47.09 18.34
CA ALA A 5 21.47 45.72 18.12
C ALA A 5 23.00 45.78 18.57
N TYR A 6 24.03 44.92 18.32
CA TYR A 6 24.30 43.64 17.59
C TYR A 6 25.74 43.10 17.95
N VAL A 7 26.13 41.88 17.51
CA VAL A 7 27.53 41.37 17.20
C VAL A 7 28.57 41.24 18.36
N ILE A 8 29.00 40.03 18.83
CA ILE A 8 29.99 39.03 18.29
C ILE A 8 31.43 39.65 18.14
N THR A 9 32.58 39.10 18.60
CA THR A 9 33.36 37.91 18.13
C THR A 9 34.60 37.58 19.03
N LEU A 10 35.23 36.40 18.82
CA LEU A 10 36.69 36.07 18.91
C LEU A 10 37.40 35.68 20.25
N LEU A 11 37.29 34.37 20.58
CA LEU A 11 38.36 33.34 20.76
C LEU A 11 39.75 33.61 21.41
N LEU A 12 40.19 32.57 22.17
CA LEU A 12 41.56 32.08 22.46
C LEU A 12 42.53 32.84 23.40
N GLN A 13 42.80 32.25 24.59
CA GLN A 13 44.12 31.65 24.97
C GLN A 13 44.09 30.97 26.35
N ILE A 14 44.93 29.94 26.57
CA ILE A 14 45.11 29.19 27.84
C ILE A 14 46.59 29.20 28.23
N PRO A 15 46.93 29.45 29.52
CA PRO A 15 47.90 28.56 30.19
C PRO A 15 47.61 28.28 31.69
N LEU A 16 47.20 27.04 31.96
CA LEU A 16 47.52 26.13 33.10
C LEU A 16 48.10 26.63 34.46
N PHE A 17 47.62 25.95 35.53
CA PHE A 17 48.17 25.80 36.90
C PHE A 17 48.17 27.05 37.83
N PHE A 18 47.99 26.96 39.17
CA PHE A 18 48.01 25.82 40.12
C PHE A 18 46.95 25.96 41.27
N TYR A 19 46.83 24.91 42.09
CA TYR A 19 46.00 24.71 43.31
C TYR A 19 45.87 25.88 44.32
N GLY A 20 44.72 25.93 45.03
CA GLY A 20 44.68 26.33 46.45
C GLY A 20 43.34 26.85 47.04
N GLN A 21 42.58 25.97 47.72
CA GLN A 21 41.70 26.17 48.93
C GLN A 21 40.93 27.51 49.15
N THR A 22 39.66 27.57 49.63
CA THR A 22 38.70 26.58 50.17
C THR A 22 37.30 27.23 50.33
N ASN A 23 36.27 26.40 50.56
CA ASN A 23 34.99 26.72 51.23
C ASN A 23 34.01 27.72 50.56
N GLN A 24 33.00 27.17 49.88
CA GLN A 24 31.60 27.52 50.22
C GLN A 24 30.68 26.30 49.98
N GLN A 25 29.52 26.27 50.64
CA GLN A 25 28.56 25.17 50.55
C GLN A 25 27.89 25.10 49.17
N VAL A 26 27.66 23.88 48.71
CA VAL A 26 26.55 23.50 47.81
C VAL A 26 25.93 22.25 48.43
N ASP A 27 24.61 22.24 48.61
CA ASP A 27 23.92 21.13 49.26
C ASP A 27 23.83 19.91 48.32
N LEU A 28 24.06 18.73 48.88
CA LEU A 28 23.87 17.46 48.18
C LEU A 28 22.36 17.14 48.10
N PRO A 29 21.84 16.64 46.96
CA PRO A 29 20.54 16.01 46.89
C PRO A 29 20.43 14.90 47.95
N LYS A 30 19.25 14.78 48.57
CA LYS A 30 19.03 13.90 49.72
C LYS A 30 19.24 12.43 49.35
N TYR A 31 19.96 11.70 50.19
CA TYR A 31 19.76 10.25 50.29
C TYR A 31 18.35 9.97 50.82
N LEU A 32 17.74 8.88 50.34
CA LEU A 32 16.47 8.38 50.87
C LEU A 32 16.54 8.21 52.39
N THR A 33 15.49 8.62 53.09
CA THR A 33 15.35 8.45 54.53
C THR A 33 15.10 6.98 54.87
N GLN A 34 15.40 6.60 56.11
CA GLN A 34 15.15 5.24 56.56
C GLN A 34 13.66 4.88 56.50
N ASP A 35 12.75 5.85 56.62
CA ASP A 35 11.31 5.62 56.53
C ASP A 35 10.84 5.37 55.09
N GLU A 36 11.46 6.01 54.08
CA GLU A 36 11.24 5.68 52.66
C GLU A 36 11.76 4.28 52.32
N VAL A 37 12.91 3.87 52.90
CA VAL A 37 13.42 2.49 52.80
C VAL A 37 12.49 1.50 53.52
N ASN A 38 11.91 1.87 54.66
CA ASN A 38 10.94 1.05 55.39
C ASN A 38 9.62 0.88 54.61
N MET A 39 9.17 1.90 53.86
CA MET A 39 8.00 1.81 52.97
C MET A 39 8.25 0.79 51.84
N ILE A 40 9.41 0.85 51.19
CA ILE A 40 9.80 -0.12 50.15
C ILE A 40 9.86 -1.57 50.70
N GLN A 41 10.18 -1.74 51.98
CA GLN A 41 10.21 -3.05 52.65
C GLN A 41 8.88 -3.49 53.32
N GLN A 42 7.80 -2.71 53.21
CA GLN A 42 6.49 -3.04 53.80
C GLN A 42 5.31 -2.93 52.81
N GLY A 43 5.57 -2.70 51.52
CA GLY A 43 4.55 -2.47 50.48
C GLY A 43 3.58 -3.62 50.15
N PHE A 44 3.68 -4.78 50.80
CA PHE A 44 2.84 -5.95 50.54
C PHE A 44 1.87 -6.30 51.70
N SER A 45 1.04 -5.33 52.17
CA SER A 45 -0.18 -5.68 52.92
C SER A 45 -1.24 -4.57 53.09
N THR A 46 -2.11 -4.36 52.09
CA THR A 46 -3.52 -3.99 52.31
C THR A 46 -4.39 -4.45 51.15
N GLN A 47 -5.34 -5.36 51.40
CA GLN A 47 -6.40 -5.68 50.45
C GLN A 47 -7.53 -4.64 50.52
N SER A 48 -7.97 -4.12 49.37
CA SER A 48 -9.38 -3.77 49.16
C SER A 48 -10.11 -5.04 48.71
N GLN A 49 -11.23 -5.39 49.36
CA GLN A 49 -11.98 -6.62 49.03
C GLN A 49 -12.83 -6.40 47.77
N GLY A 50 -12.78 -7.33 46.81
CA GLY A 50 -13.39 -7.14 45.48
C GLY A 50 -14.06 -8.36 44.84
N GLN A 51 -13.39 -9.52 44.75
CA GLN A 51 -13.90 -10.78 44.17
C GLN A 51 -13.23 -12.02 44.80
N PRO A 52 -13.81 -13.24 44.67
CA PRO A 52 -13.28 -14.45 45.31
C PRO A 52 -12.12 -15.06 44.51
N VAL A 53 -10.91 -15.04 45.07
CA VAL A 53 -9.75 -15.76 44.53
C VAL A 53 -9.96 -17.27 44.69
N THR A 54 -10.01 -18.00 43.58
CA THR A 54 -10.07 -19.46 43.58
C THR A 54 -8.70 -20.05 43.89
N PHE A 55 -8.50 -20.49 45.13
CA PHE A 55 -7.32 -21.28 45.48
C PHE A 55 -7.33 -22.62 44.75
N GLY A 56 -6.25 -22.92 44.03
CA GLY A 56 -6.02 -24.24 43.44
C GLY A 56 -5.93 -25.35 44.49
N GLY A 57 -5.92 -26.60 44.02
CA GLY A 57 -5.66 -27.76 44.88
C GLY A 57 -4.25 -27.73 45.49
N PRO A 58 -3.93 -28.55 46.49
CA PRO A 58 -2.60 -28.52 47.13
C PRO A 58 -1.44 -28.82 46.16
N ASN A 59 -1.70 -29.52 45.05
CA ASN A 59 -0.72 -29.80 43.99
C ASN A 59 -1.03 -28.97 42.72
N SER A 60 -1.30 -27.68 42.89
CA SER A 60 -1.69 -26.76 41.82
C SER A 60 -0.83 -25.50 41.84
N CYS A 61 -0.47 -25.02 40.66
CA CYS A 61 0.31 -23.81 40.48
C CYS A 61 -0.50 -22.50 40.48
N ILE A 62 -1.83 -22.57 40.48
CA ILE A 62 -2.73 -21.41 40.60
C ILE A 62 -2.31 -20.58 41.84
N GLY A 63 -1.77 -19.38 41.59
CA GLY A 63 -1.28 -18.46 42.64
C GLY A 63 0.02 -18.86 43.34
N ASN A 64 0.81 -19.81 42.79
CA ASN A 64 2.06 -20.31 43.38
C ASN A 64 3.25 -20.35 42.38
N CYS A 65 3.14 -19.71 41.21
CA CYS A 65 4.22 -19.69 40.22
C CYS A 65 5.53 -19.10 40.79
N GLY A 66 6.65 -19.77 40.50
CA GLY A 66 7.98 -19.45 41.03
C GLY A 66 8.31 -20.09 42.39
N ASP A 67 7.34 -20.73 43.05
CA ASP A 67 7.48 -21.28 44.41
C ASP A 67 7.10 -22.78 44.49
N GLN A 68 7.14 -23.37 45.69
CA GLN A 68 6.64 -24.74 45.93
C GLN A 68 5.15 -24.72 46.32
N ALA A 69 4.31 -25.46 45.59
CA ALA A 69 2.90 -25.58 45.92
C ALA A 69 2.67 -26.31 47.27
N PRO A 70 1.56 -26.06 48.00
CA PRO A 70 1.38 -26.52 49.39
C PRO A 70 1.44 -28.03 49.63
N GLY A 71 1.26 -28.86 48.59
CA GLY A 71 1.36 -30.32 48.62
C GLY A 71 2.72 -30.89 48.21
N GLY A 72 3.68 -30.04 47.78
CA GLY A 72 5.10 -30.39 47.66
C GLY A 72 5.66 -30.54 46.24
N CYS A 73 4.88 -30.29 45.19
CA CYS A 73 5.39 -30.11 43.82
C CYS A 73 5.81 -28.65 43.58
N TRP A 74 6.69 -28.42 42.60
CA TRP A 74 7.23 -27.09 42.30
C TRP A 74 6.54 -26.44 41.10
N CYS A 75 6.53 -25.11 41.09
CA CYS A 75 5.95 -24.27 40.05
C CYS A 75 6.97 -23.29 39.45
N ASP A 76 8.26 -23.65 39.49
CA ASP A 76 9.38 -22.85 39.00
C ASP A 76 9.92 -23.34 37.64
N ALA A 77 10.75 -22.52 36.98
CA ALA A 77 11.34 -22.86 35.69
C ALA A 77 12.28 -24.09 35.71
N ASN A 78 12.69 -24.56 36.88
CA ASN A 78 13.60 -25.70 37.05
C ASN A 78 12.86 -27.02 37.25
N CYS A 79 11.58 -27.01 37.63
CA CYS A 79 10.83 -28.22 37.97
C CYS A 79 10.80 -29.26 36.84
N VAL A 80 10.87 -28.82 35.57
CA VAL A 80 10.92 -29.71 34.39
C VAL A 80 12.25 -30.46 34.34
N THR A 81 13.33 -29.86 34.83
CA THR A 81 14.68 -30.44 34.89
C THR A 81 14.83 -31.38 36.09
N TYR A 82 14.15 -31.11 37.21
CA TYR A 82 14.16 -31.96 38.40
C TYR A 82 13.07 -33.05 38.40
N GLY A 83 12.04 -32.92 37.56
CA GLY A 83 10.96 -33.89 37.39
C GLY A 83 9.88 -33.83 38.46
N ASP A 84 9.71 -32.67 39.11
CA ASP A 84 8.87 -32.46 40.30
C ASP A 84 7.83 -31.33 40.15
N CYS A 85 7.54 -30.92 38.91
CA CYS A 85 6.47 -29.97 38.59
C CYS A 85 5.10 -30.41 39.13
N CYS A 86 4.26 -29.44 39.49
CA CYS A 86 2.82 -29.70 39.58
C CYS A 86 2.22 -29.97 38.19
N ALA A 87 1.10 -30.70 38.15
CA ALA A 87 0.53 -31.21 36.89
C ALA A 87 0.01 -30.10 35.95
N ASP A 88 -0.27 -28.92 36.50
CA ASP A 88 -0.77 -27.71 35.86
C ASP A 88 0.33 -26.64 35.65
N TYR A 89 1.59 -26.90 36.03
CA TYR A 89 2.70 -25.96 35.78
C TYR A 89 2.78 -25.49 34.32
N GLN A 90 2.51 -26.39 33.36
CA GLN A 90 2.52 -26.09 31.93
C GLN A 90 1.37 -25.17 31.48
N THR A 91 0.26 -25.09 32.23
CA THR A 91 -0.89 -24.22 31.91
C THR A 91 -0.92 -22.94 32.74
N GLU A 92 -0.42 -22.98 33.99
CA GLU A 92 -0.48 -21.84 34.91
C GLU A 92 0.77 -20.96 34.92
N CYS A 93 1.97 -21.52 34.63
CA CYS A 93 3.25 -20.81 34.79
C CYS A 93 4.19 -20.89 33.58
N ALA A 94 4.10 -21.92 32.73
CA ALA A 94 4.96 -22.09 31.56
C ALA A 94 4.30 -21.74 30.22
N GLY A 95 2.97 -21.59 30.21
CA GLY A 95 2.19 -21.08 29.08
C GLY A 95 1.75 -19.64 29.35
N GLY A 96 2.06 -18.73 28.43
CA GLY A 96 1.64 -17.33 28.50
C GLY A 96 0.17 -17.15 28.16
N SER A 97 -0.73 -17.44 29.12
CA SER A 97 -2.17 -17.19 28.99
C SER A 97 -2.88 -16.98 30.34
N GLY A 98 -2.13 -16.52 31.36
CA GLY A 98 -2.64 -16.22 32.70
C GLY A 98 -3.26 -14.81 32.86
N GLY A 99 -2.88 -13.87 31.99
CA GLY A 99 -3.70 -12.69 31.70
C GLY A 99 -4.76 -13.06 30.66
N SER A 100 -5.98 -12.52 30.78
CA SER A 100 -6.94 -12.57 29.68
C SER A 100 -6.37 -11.76 28.52
N ASN A 101 -5.95 -12.44 27.43
CA ASN A 101 -5.45 -11.78 26.21
C ASN A 101 -6.41 -10.67 25.83
N TRP A 102 -5.93 -9.42 25.78
CA TRP A 102 -6.80 -8.28 25.74
C TRP A 102 -7.55 -8.25 24.39
N PRO A 103 -8.88 -8.14 24.38
CA PRO A 103 -9.63 -8.05 23.13
C PRO A 103 -9.30 -6.73 22.45
N LEU A 104 -8.91 -6.81 21.18
CA LEU A 104 -8.72 -5.61 20.35
C LEU A 104 -10.02 -4.80 20.30
N PRO A 105 -9.92 -3.47 20.23
CA PRO A 105 -11.09 -2.59 20.15
C PRO A 105 -11.66 -2.64 18.72
N SER A 106 -12.88 -2.15 18.53
CA SER A 106 -13.53 -2.09 17.21
C SER A 106 -12.86 -1.11 16.22
N SER A 107 -12.03 -0.19 16.70
CA SER A 107 -11.02 0.53 15.90
C SER A 107 -9.94 1.14 16.80
N PHE A 108 -8.73 1.26 16.24
CA PHE A 108 -7.52 1.80 16.83
C PHE A 108 -6.63 2.42 15.73
N THR A 109 -5.42 2.87 16.05
CA THR A 109 -4.43 3.21 15.00
C THR A 109 -3.02 2.98 15.46
N VAL A 110 -2.25 2.22 14.67
CA VAL A 110 -0.80 2.08 14.81
C VAL A 110 -0.13 3.28 14.11
N PRO A 111 0.61 4.15 14.81
CA PRO A 111 1.22 5.33 14.20
C PRO A 111 2.46 5.01 13.35
N GLY A 112 2.72 5.86 12.35
CA GLY A 112 3.96 5.82 11.58
C GLY A 112 5.18 6.17 12.44
N GLU A 113 6.37 5.65 12.11
CA GLU A 113 7.58 5.92 12.93
C GLU A 113 7.97 7.41 12.96
N PHE A 114 7.60 8.16 11.92
CA PHE A 114 7.81 9.62 11.81
C PHE A 114 6.82 10.46 12.65
N GLU A 115 5.87 9.84 13.35
CA GLU A 115 5.04 10.51 14.35
C GLU A 115 5.78 10.70 15.68
N GLU A 116 5.12 11.32 16.66
CA GLU A 116 5.74 11.66 17.95
C GLU A 116 6.01 10.42 18.83
N VAL A 117 7.21 10.35 19.39
CA VAL A 117 7.67 9.27 20.26
C VAL A 117 8.08 9.79 21.63
N GLN A 118 7.59 9.16 22.70
CA GLN A 118 7.97 9.52 24.07
C GLN A 118 9.31 8.90 24.50
N ALA A 119 9.62 7.73 23.95
CA ALA A 119 10.79 6.95 24.31
C ALA A 119 11.28 6.07 23.16
N VAL A 120 12.54 5.63 23.24
CA VAL A 120 13.10 4.59 22.38
C VAL A 120 13.72 3.49 23.23
N LEU A 121 13.22 2.28 23.05
CA LEU A 121 13.70 1.06 23.68
C LEU A 121 14.92 0.53 22.93
N ILE A 122 16.02 0.29 23.67
CA ILE A 122 17.25 -0.32 23.15
C ILE A 122 17.72 -1.45 24.05
N ARG A 123 18.30 -2.51 23.46
CA ARG A 123 19.02 -3.52 24.22
C ARG A 123 20.52 -3.27 24.16
N TRP A 124 21.13 -2.93 25.30
CA TRP A 124 22.56 -2.63 25.34
C TRP A 124 23.42 -3.87 25.01
N GLY A 125 24.21 -3.79 23.94
CA GLY A 125 24.99 -4.90 23.41
C GLY A 125 26.18 -5.32 24.27
N TRP A 126 26.44 -6.63 24.30
CA TRP A 126 27.49 -7.25 25.11
C TRP A 126 28.90 -7.13 24.52
N ASN A 127 29.04 -6.77 23.24
CA ASN A 127 30.32 -6.69 22.54
C ASN A 127 30.97 -5.31 22.75
N THR A 128 32.20 -5.28 23.28
CA THR A 128 32.96 -4.03 23.51
C THR A 128 33.18 -3.21 22.23
N ASN A 129 33.15 -3.85 21.05
CA ASN A 129 33.30 -3.15 19.77
C ASN A 129 32.04 -2.34 19.39
N GLN A 130 30.87 -2.68 19.95
CA GLN A 130 29.62 -1.94 19.79
C GLN A 130 29.49 -0.78 20.80
N THR A 131 30.37 -0.68 21.80
CA THR A 131 30.18 0.28 22.91
C THR A 131 30.12 1.73 22.46
N LYS A 132 30.92 2.16 21.46
CA LYS A 132 30.80 3.54 20.94
C LYS A 132 29.44 3.77 20.27
N LEU A 133 28.96 2.80 19.47
CA LEU A 133 27.68 2.87 18.76
C LEU A 133 26.53 3.09 19.76
N TYR A 134 26.44 2.28 20.81
CA TYR A 134 25.41 2.46 21.85
C TYR A 134 25.56 3.78 22.63
N VAL A 135 26.79 4.26 22.86
CA VAL A 135 27.04 5.56 23.50
C VAL A 135 26.68 6.74 22.59
N ASP A 136 26.82 6.61 21.27
CA ASP A 136 26.36 7.62 20.32
C ASP A 136 24.83 7.59 20.17
N LEU A 137 24.25 6.40 20.05
CA LEU A 137 22.81 6.19 19.86
C LEU A 137 22.01 6.67 21.07
N SER A 138 22.40 6.26 22.28
CA SER A 138 21.74 6.72 23.51
C SER A 138 21.86 8.23 23.72
N ASP A 139 22.95 8.83 23.25
CA ASP A 139 23.17 10.28 23.33
C ASP A 139 22.39 11.07 22.28
N ALA A 140 22.11 10.48 21.12
CA ALA A 140 21.25 11.08 20.10
C ALA A 140 19.77 11.02 20.52
N ILE A 141 19.29 9.83 20.94
CA ILE A 141 17.91 9.63 21.42
C ILE A 141 17.58 10.60 22.56
N GLN A 142 18.46 10.71 23.57
CA GLN A 142 18.16 11.46 24.80
C GLN A 142 18.01 12.99 24.62
N GLN A 143 18.29 13.54 23.44
CA GLN A 143 18.02 14.96 23.14
C GLN A 143 16.54 15.23 22.85
N GLU A 144 15.79 14.19 22.44
CA GLU A 144 14.45 14.29 21.83
C GLU A 144 13.40 13.46 22.57
N ALA A 145 13.80 12.29 23.09
CA ALA A 145 12.93 11.31 23.75
C ALA A 145 13.70 10.60 24.89
N GLU A 146 13.03 9.83 25.75
CA GLU A 146 13.70 9.09 26.83
C GLU A 146 14.30 7.77 26.29
N VAL A 147 15.59 7.50 26.55
CA VAL A 147 16.19 6.21 26.13
C VAL A 147 15.93 5.12 27.18
N TRP A 148 15.18 4.08 26.81
CA TRP A 148 14.84 2.96 27.68
C TRP A 148 15.81 1.81 27.43
N ILE A 149 16.71 1.55 28.38
CA ILE A 149 17.84 0.65 28.19
C ILE A 149 17.59 -0.69 28.90
N LEU A 150 17.32 -1.74 28.11
CA LEU A 150 17.22 -3.11 28.62
C LEU A 150 18.59 -3.62 29.08
N VAL A 151 18.65 -4.11 30.32
CA VAL A 151 19.85 -4.64 30.98
C VAL A 151 19.57 -6.01 31.60
N GLY A 152 20.55 -6.93 31.52
CA GLY A 152 20.41 -8.28 32.08
C GLY A 152 20.52 -8.32 33.60
N SER A 153 21.10 -7.29 34.22
CA SER A 153 21.23 -7.15 35.66
C SER A 153 21.31 -5.68 36.09
N ALA A 154 20.96 -5.41 37.35
CA ALA A 154 21.16 -4.08 37.96
C ALA A 154 22.65 -3.63 37.96
N ALA A 155 23.60 -4.56 37.87
CA ALA A 155 25.04 -4.24 37.86
C ALA A 155 25.48 -3.57 36.55
N ASP A 156 24.83 -3.91 35.42
CA ASP A 156 25.20 -3.42 34.09
C ASP A 156 25.00 -1.91 33.93
N THR A 157 24.07 -1.33 34.68
CA THR A 157 23.81 0.13 34.74
C THR A 157 25.07 0.94 35.03
N ASN A 158 25.89 0.48 35.99
CA ASN A 158 27.16 1.11 36.35
C ASN A 158 28.18 0.97 35.21
N THR A 159 28.21 -0.16 34.52
CA THR A 159 29.07 -0.38 33.35
C THR A 159 28.70 0.58 32.23
N ILE A 160 27.40 0.78 31.98
CA ILE A 160 26.88 1.69 30.95
C ILE A 160 27.21 3.15 31.28
N HIS A 161 27.00 3.61 32.52
CA HIS A 161 27.44 4.94 32.94
C HIS A 161 28.95 5.15 32.76
N ASN A 162 29.78 4.16 33.08
CA ASN A 162 31.23 4.22 32.85
C ASN A 162 31.60 4.24 31.35
N HIS A 163 30.83 3.55 30.50
CA HIS A 163 31.00 3.61 29.04
C HIS A 163 30.66 5.00 28.50
N MET A 164 29.53 5.59 28.86
CA MET A 164 29.16 6.96 28.46
C MET A 164 30.26 7.95 28.87
N ALA A 165 30.67 7.89 30.14
CA ALA A 165 31.70 8.78 30.68
C ALA A 165 33.08 8.61 30.01
N SER A 166 33.44 7.41 29.54
CA SER A 166 34.74 7.18 28.88
C SER A 166 34.83 7.80 27.48
N TYR A 167 33.69 8.05 26.83
CA TYR A 167 33.58 8.87 25.61
C TYR A 167 33.23 10.34 25.88
N GLY A 168 33.22 10.77 27.15
CA GLY A 168 32.91 12.15 27.54
C GLY A 168 31.43 12.52 27.54
N LYS A 169 30.53 11.51 27.53
CA LYS A 169 29.08 11.68 27.51
C LYS A 169 28.43 11.33 28.86
N SER A 170 27.15 11.62 29.02
CA SER A 170 26.35 11.28 30.21
C SER A 170 24.93 10.92 29.80
N LEU A 171 24.34 9.91 30.44
CA LEU A 171 22.90 9.66 30.33
C LEU A 171 22.13 10.62 31.26
N THR A 172 21.22 11.40 30.68
CA THR A 172 20.44 12.43 31.39
C THR A 172 18.93 12.28 31.22
N ASN A 173 18.46 11.66 30.13
CA ASN A 173 17.04 11.38 29.90
C ASN A 173 16.88 9.88 29.55
N HIS A 174 16.77 9.02 30.57
CA HIS A 174 16.86 7.57 30.41
C HIS A 174 16.23 6.77 31.56
N LYS A 175 15.82 5.54 31.24
CA LYS A 175 15.47 4.47 32.20
C LYS A 175 16.36 3.24 31.98
N PHE A 176 16.59 2.48 33.04
CA PHE A 176 17.14 1.12 32.97
C PHE A 176 16.06 0.11 33.30
N LEU A 177 15.78 -0.79 32.37
CA LEU A 177 14.75 -1.83 32.51
C LEU A 177 15.45 -3.18 32.65
N ILE A 178 15.22 -3.88 33.78
CA ILE A 178 15.95 -5.10 34.11
C ILE A 178 15.15 -6.32 33.64
N ALA A 179 15.50 -6.83 32.46
CA ALA A 179 14.89 -8.01 31.87
C ALA A 179 15.95 -8.88 31.15
N PRO A 180 15.83 -10.22 31.17
CA PRO A 180 16.65 -11.08 30.33
C PRO A 180 16.29 -10.85 28.85
N THR A 181 17.28 -10.98 27.97
CA THR A 181 17.06 -11.08 26.51
C THR A 181 18.00 -12.14 25.93
N ASN A 182 17.66 -12.68 24.77
CA ASN A 182 18.51 -13.58 23.98
C ASN A 182 19.34 -12.82 22.93
N SER A 183 18.85 -11.69 22.41
CA SER A 183 19.54 -10.91 21.37
C SER A 183 19.44 -9.39 21.60
N ILE A 184 20.06 -8.61 20.71
CA ILE A 184 20.03 -7.13 20.70
C ILE A 184 18.94 -6.54 19.79
N TRP A 185 18.25 -7.39 19.02
CA TRP A 185 17.40 -7.00 17.89
C TRP A 185 16.00 -6.58 18.33
N VAL A 186 15.91 -5.58 19.22
CA VAL A 186 14.65 -5.17 19.85
C VAL A 186 13.64 -4.56 18.86
N ARG A 187 14.05 -4.24 17.62
CA ARG A 187 13.13 -3.95 16.51
C ARG A 187 12.29 -5.18 16.13
N ASP A 188 12.89 -6.36 16.14
CA ASP A 188 12.22 -7.59 15.70
C ASP A 188 11.19 -8.07 16.72
N TYR A 189 11.53 -7.97 18.02
CA TYR A 189 10.75 -8.50 19.15
C TYR A 189 10.10 -7.43 20.02
N GLY A 190 10.13 -6.16 19.61
CA GLY A 190 9.61 -5.03 20.38
C GLY A 190 8.08 -4.92 20.34
N PRO A 191 7.45 -4.32 21.36
CA PRO A 191 6.01 -4.10 21.38
C PRO A 191 5.58 -3.08 20.33
N TRP A 192 4.54 -3.40 19.56
CA TRP A 192 3.93 -2.49 18.59
C TRP A 192 2.82 -1.68 19.28
N GLY A 193 3.08 -0.41 19.58
CA GLY A 193 2.13 0.48 20.24
C GLY A 193 1.06 1.05 19.31
N PHE A 194 -0.17 1.23 19.81
CA PHE A 194 -1.28 1.85 19.09
C PHE A 194 -2.20 2.68 20.00
N TYR A 195 -2.92 3.62 19.40
CA TYR A 195 -3.88 4.48 20.09
C TYR A 195 -5.30 3.91 20.02
N HIS A 196 -6.04 3.90 21.13
CA HIS A 196 -7.40 3.38 21.18
C HIS A 196 -8.32 4.09 22.19
N GLY A 197 -9.62 3.88 22.04
CA GLY A 197 -10.63 4.37 22.99
C GLY A 197 -10.77 5.89 23.05
N SER A 198 -11.72 6.39 23.84
CA SER A 198 -12.18 7.79 23.82
C SER A 198 -11.18 8.84 24.36
N ASN A 199 -9.92 8.49 24.62
CA ASN A 199 -8.87 9.40 25.09
C ASN A 199 -7.53 9.26 24.34
N ASP A 200 -7.50 8.49 23.24
CA ASP A 200 -6.25 8.07 22.56
C ASP A 200 -5.26 7.40 23.54
N SER A 201 -5.80 6.48 24.34
CA SER A 201 -5.03 5.63 25.26
C SER A 201 -4.05 4.76 24.48
N LEU A 202 -2.85 4.56 25.02
CA LEU A 202 -1.88 3.65 24.42
C LEU A 202 -2.17 2.21 24.87
N ALA A 203 -2.10 1.27 23.92
CA ALA A 203 -2.02 -0.17 24.16
C ALA A 203 -0.99 -0.79 23.20
N MET A 204 -0.70 -2.08 23.34
CA MET A 204 0.37 -2.76 22.59
C MET A 204 -0.08 -4.05 21.90
N VAL A 205 0.61 -4.43 20.83
CA VAL A 205 0.57 -5.77 20.21
C VAL A 205 1.88 -6.48 20.48
N ASP A 206 1.77 -7.73 20.90
CA ASP A 206 2.84 -8.72 20.99
C ASP A 206 2.71 -9.70 19.81
N MET A 207 3.77 -9.78 18.99
CA MET A 207 3.86 -10.67 17.83
C MET A 207 4.74 -11.87 18.18
N GLN A 208 4.36 -13.07 17.74
CA GLN A 208 5.10 -14.27 18.07
C GLN A 208 6.53 -14.21 17.51
N TYR A 209 7.52 -14.28 18.39
CA TYR A 209 8.92 -14.36 18.00
C TYR A 209 9.43 -15.80 18.09
N TYR A 210 10.71 -16.03 17.75
CA TYR A 210 11.23 -17.40 17.68
C TYR A 210 11.16 -18.11 19.03
N ALA A 211 10.62 -19.33 19.06
CA ALA A 211 10.64 -20.21 20.25
C ALA A 211 12.06 -20.56 20.75
N SER A 212 13.10 -20.28 19.96
CA SER A 212 14.53 -20.37 20.35
C SER A 212 15.06 -19.12 21.07
N ARG A 213 14.28 -18.03 21.12
CA ARG A 213 14.58 -16.76 21.79
C ARG A 213 13.44 -16.36 22.76
N PRO A 214 13.07 -17.21 23.74
CA PRO A 214 11.90 -16.99 24.59
C PRO A 214 12.01 -15.78 25.54
N PHE A 215 13.22 -15.27 25.81
CA PHE A 215 13.38 -14.03 26.59
C PHE A 215 13.23 -12.77 25.73
N ASP A 216 13.54 -12.84 24.43
CA ASP A 216 13.22 -11.75 23.49
C ASP A 216 11.69 -11.64 23.33
N ASN A 217 11.01 -12.77 23.15
CA ASN A 217 9.54 -12.86 23.07
C ASN A 217 8.81 -12.38 24.34
N ALA A 218 9.47 -12.35 25.50
CA ALA A 218 8.86 -11.90 26.76
C ALA A 218 8.87 -10.37 26.93
N ILE A 219 9.57 -9.63 26.05
CA ILE A 219 9.76 -8.18 26.22
C ILE A 219 8.49 -7.37 25.96
N PRO A 220 7.62 -7.64 24.95
CA PRO A 220 6.39 -6.87 24.75
C PRO A 220 5.49 -6.84 26.00
N GLN A 221 5.19 -8.02 26.57
CA GLN A 221 4.43 -8.12 27.82
C GLN A 221 5.11 -7.37 28.97
N PHE A 222 6.43 -7.55 29.15
CA PHE A 222 7.18 -6.85 30.20
C PHE A 222 7.16 -5.32 30.06
N ILE A 223 7.10 -4.79 28.84
CA ILE A 223 6.99 -3.34 28.60
C ILE A 223 5.56 -2.85 28.87
N ALA A 224 4.53 -3.60 28.47
CA ALA A 224 3.14 -3.26 28.79
C ALA A 224 2.89 -3.30 30.31
N ASP A 225 3.39 -4.34 31.01
CA ASP A 225 3.37 -4.44 32.48
C ASP A 225 4.12 -3.27 33.15
N TYR A 226 5.20 -2.78 32.54
CA TYR A 226 5.96 -1.64 33.04
C TYR A 226 5.24 -0.30 32.84
N MET A 227 4.40 -0.19 31.81
CA MET A 227 3.62 1.00 31.47
C MET A 227 2.21 1.01 32.09
N ASP A 228 1.74 -0.11 32.65
CA ASP A 228 0.36 -0.30 33.17
C ASP A 228 -0.71 -0.12 32.06
N ILE A 229 -0.43 -0.67 30.87
CA ILE A 229 -1.31 -0.56 29.67
C ILE A 229 -1.74 -1.93 29.11
N PRO A 230 -2.84 -2.01 28.33
CA PRO A 230 -3.29 -3.26 27.73
C PRO A 230 -2.33 -3.79 26.65
N ILE A 231 -2.30 -5.12 26.48
CA ILE A 231 -1.56 -5.77 25.40
C ILE A 231 -2.34 -6.95 24.79
N HIS A 232 -2.34 -7.02 23.45
CA HIS A 232 -2.88 -8.13 22.67
C HIS A 232 -1.75 -9.02 22.15
N THR A 233 -1.72 -10.30 22.55
CA THR A 233 -0.76 -11.28 22.02
C THR A 233 -1.35 -12.03 20.83
N SER A 234 -0.63 -12.01 19.71
CA SER A 234 -0.97 -12.73 18.47
C SER A 234 -0.02 -13.91 18.23
N SER A 235 -0.54 -14.96 17.60
CA SER A 235 0.23 -16.18 17.25
C SER A 235 0.99 -16.09 15.91
N ILE A 236 0.85 -14.98 15.19
CA ILE A 236 1.56 -14.73 13.93
C ILE A 236 3.06 -14.53 14.19
N TYR A 237 3.90 -15.29 13.47
CA TYR A 237 5.34 -15.05 13.47
C TYR A 237 5.67 -13.84 12.60
N GLN A 238 6.09 -12.74 13.20
CA GLN A 238 6.46 -11.53 12.47
C GLN A 238 7.57 -10.77 13.20
N GLU A 239 8.64 -10.43 12.48
CA GLU A 239 9.69 -9.53 12.96
C GLU A 239 9.36 -8.08 12.62
N GLY A 240 9.40 -7.18 13.59
CA GLY A 240 9.14 -5.75 13.37
C GLY A 240 10.12 -5.05 12.42
N GLY A 241 11.27 -5.64 12.09
CA GLY A 241 12.14 -5.15 11.01
C GLY A 241 11.59 -5.41 9.60
N ASN A 242 10.72 -6.42 9.44
CA ASN A 242 10.04 -6.69 8.17
C ASN A 242 8.69 -5.96 8.04
N LEU A 243 8.42 -4.93 8.84
CA LEU A 243 7.12 -4.24 8.83
C LEU A 243 7.29 -2.73 9.00
N MET A 244 6.55 -1.97 8.20
CA MET A 244 6.36 -0.53 8.34
C MET A 244 4.88 -0.18 8.17
N VAL A 245 4.43 0.91 8.77
CA VAL A 245 3.08 1.46 8.58
C VAL A 245 3.15 2.97 8.34
N ASP A 246 2.17 3.49 7.60
CA ASP A 246 2.03 4.92 7.28
C ASP A 246 1.31 5.75 8.36
N GLY A 247 0.64 5.09 9.32
CA GLY A 247 -0.21 5.74 10.32
C GLY A 247 -1.66 5.97 9.88
N PHE A 248 -2.03 5.61 8.65
CA PHE A 248 -3.37 5.82 8.08
C PHE A 248 -4.06 4.51 7.65
N GLY A 249 -3.53 3.38 8.13
CA GLY A 249 -4.13 2.05 7.93
C GLY A 249 -3.46 1.24 6.81
N HIS A 250 -2.28 1.64 6.32
CA HIS A 250 -1.56 0.89 5.29
C HIS A 250 -0.22 0.37 5.78
N ALA A 251 0.06 -0.93 5.54
CA ALA A 251 1.32 -1.56 5.91
C ALA A 251 2.18 -1.96 4.70
N TYR A 252 3.51 -1.97 4.92
CA TYR A 252 4.51 -2.35 3.92
C TYR A 252 5.40 -3.44 4.53
N HIS A 253 5.44 -4.62 3.91
CA HIS A 253 6.29 -5.73 4.34
C HIS A 253 6.82 -6.55 3.16
N SER A 254 7.88 -7.34 3.36
CA SER A 254 8.31 -8.29 2.33
C SER A 254 7.54 -9.61 2.39
N SER A 255 7.59 -10.41 1.32
CA SER A 255 7.11 -11.80 1.27
C SER A 255 7.77 -12.72 2.32
N GLY A 256 8.82 -12.26 3.01
CA GLY A 256 9.40 -12.92 4.19
C GLY A 256 8.41 -13.16 5.33
N SER A 257 7.35 -12.34 5.48
CA SER A 257 6.29 -12.56 6.48
C SER A 257 5.56 -13.90 6.25
N TYR A 258 5.45 -14.35 4.99
CA TYR A 258 4.87 -15.64 4.63
C TYR A 258 5.80 -16.80 4.96
N ASP A 259 7.11 -16.68 4.66
CA ASP A 259 8.14 -17.69 4.97
C ASP A 259 8.20 -18.06 6.46
N ARG A 260 7.85 -17.11 7.35
CA ARG A 260 7.88 -17.27 8.80
C ARG A 260 6.68 -18.02 9.38
N ASN A 261 5.59 -18.15 8.63
CA ASN A 261 4.33 -18.75 9.07
C ASN A 261 4.02 -20.09 8.34
N PRO A 262 4.91 -21.11 8.39
CA PRO A 262 4.74 -22.34 7.63
C PRO A 262 3.48 -23.10 8.05
N GLY A 263 2.54 -23.25 7.11
CA GLY A 263 1.23 -23.88 7.33
C GLY A 263 0.06 -22.88 7.40
N TRP A 264 0.33 -21.57 7.35
CA TRP A 264 -0.67 -20.53 7.10
C TRP A 264 -0.75 -20.27 5.59
N THR A 265 -1.89 -19.76 5.10
CA THR A 265 -1.99 -19.19 3.75
C THR A 265 -1.48 -17.75 3.76
N GLN A 266 -1.11 -17.21 2.59
CA GLN A 266 -0.74 -15.79 2.47
C GLN A 266 -1.90 -14.88 2.92
N GLN A 267 -3.14 -15.24 2.57
CA GLN A 267 -4.34 -14.54 3.03
C GLN A 267 -4.45 -14.57 4.57
N ALA A 268 -4.31 -15.73 5.23
CA ALA A 268 -4.40 -15.80 6.70
C ALA A 268 -3.31 -15.00 7.43
N VAL A 269 -2.16 -14.76 6.79
CA VAL A 269 -1.14 -13.81 7.27
C VAL A 269 -1.63 -12.37 7.09
N ARG A 270 -2.17 -12.01 5.93
CA ARG A 270 -2.76 -10.69 5.65
C ARG A 270 -3.92 -10.36 6.60
N ASP A 271 -4.95 -11.21 6.66
CA ASP A 271 -6.14 -11.08 7.53
C ASP A 271 -5.73 -10.84 8.99
N THR A 272 -4.64 -11.47 9.42
CA THR A 272 -4.14 -11.37 10.79
C THR A 272 -3.36 -10.09 11.02
N LEU A 273 -2.58 -9.60 10.05
CA LEU A 273 -1.92 -8.29 10.14
C LEU A 273 -2.96 -7.16 10.11
N GLU A 274 -3.92 -7.21 9.18
CA GLU A 274 -5.05 -6.27 9.10
C GLU A 274 -5.79 -6.19 10.44
N ARG A 275 -6.24 -7.33 10.96
CA ARG A 275 -7.00 -7.40 12.21
C ARG A 275 -6.21 -6.95 13.44
N ILE A 276 -4.89 -7.20 13.54
CA ILE A 276 -4.10 -6.82 14.74
C ILE A 276 -3.46 -5.43 14.65
N LEU A 277 -3.52 -4.75 13.51
CA LEU A 277 -2.93 -3.42 13.31
C LEU A 277 -3.94 -2.34 12.85
N ASP A 278 -5.22 -2.72 12.70
CA ASP A 278 -6.32 -1.91 12.13
C ASP A 278 -5.96 -1.34 10.74
N LEU A 279 -5.64 -2.26 9.81
CA LEU A 279 -5.27 -1.91 8.44
C LEU A 279 -6.47 -2.03 7.50
N HIS A 280 -6.42 -1.23 6.43
CA HIS A 280 -7.34 -1.28 5.29
C HIS A 280 -6.58 -1.56 3.98
N GLY A 281 -5.24 -1.60 4.01
CA GLY A 281 -4.40 -1.99 2.87
C GLY A 281 -3.02 -2.52 3.27
N GLN A 282 -2.42 -3.35 2.40
CA GLN A 282 -1.09 -3.93 2.60
C GLN A 282 -0.32 -4.05 1.28
N THR A 283 0.86 -3.43 1.19
CA THR A 283 1.81 -3.63 0.10
C THR A 283 2.79 -4.74 0.46
N VAL A 284 2.79 -5.82 -0.32
CA VAL A 284 3.71 -6.96 -0.12
C VAL A 284 4.72 -7.05 -1.26
N VAL A 285 5.97 -6.68 -0.98
CA VAL A 285 7.09 -6.66 -1.94
C VAL A 285 7.92 -7.94 -1.85
N ASP A 286 8.65 -8.29 -2.92
CA ASP A 286 9.34 -9.58 -2.94
C ASP A 286 10.65 -9.55 -2.14
N ARG A 287 10.86 -10.54 -1.28
CA ARG A 287 11.93 -10.52 -0.28
C ARG A 287 13.32 -10.50 -0.89
N LEU A 288 14.24 -9.81 -0.20
CA LEU A 288 15.66 -9.89 -0.51
C LEU A 288 16.26 -11.25 -0.09
N LEU A 289 17.29 -11.66 -0.83
CA LEU A 289 18.03 -12.92 -0.68
C LEU A 289 19.48 -12.68 -0.21
N CYS A 290 19.93 -11.44 -0.29
CA CYS A 290 21.32 -11.02 -0.23
C CYS A 290 21.53 -9.77 0.65
N ASP A 291 20.72 -9.63 1.69
CA ASP A 291 20.57 -8.47 2.59
C ASP A 291 21.40 -8.51 3.88
N GLY A 292 21.92 -9.69 4.25
CA GLY A 292 22.32 -10.04 5.62
C GLY A 292 21.73 -11.37 6.10
N GLY A 293 20.73 -11.90 5.40
CA GLY A 293 20.06 -13.16 5.69
C GLY A 293 18.72 -13.01 6.42
N THR A 294 18.14 -11.81 6.50
CA THR A 294 16.89 -11.55 7.23
C THR A 294 15.68 -11.66 6.30
N GLY A 295 15.77 -11.08 5.10
CA GLY A 295 14.66 -10.83 4.18
C GLY A 295 13.83 -9.58 4.52
N HIS A 296 14.27 -8.74 5.45
CA HIS A 296 13.49 -7.61 5.98
C HIS A 296 13.43 -6.41 5.02
N ILE A 297 12.29 -5.72 5.03
CA ILE A 297 12.08 -4.49 4.26
C ILE A 297 12.97 -3.33 4.74
N ASP A 298 13.22 -3.21 6.05
CA ASP A 298 14.01 -2.12 6.65
C ASP A 298 15.50 -2.10 6.24
N MET A 299 15.99 -3.16 5.61
CA MET A 299 17.37 -3.29 5.13
C MET A 299 17.59 -2.57 3.78
N TYR A 300 16.54 -2.28 3.02
CA TYR A 300 16.66 -1.60 1.72
C TYR A 300 15.64 -0.49 1.44
N ALA A 301 14.51 -0.41 2.17
CA ALA A 301 13.52 0.66 2.08
C ALA A 301 13.17 1.26 3.46
N LYS A 302 12.72 2.52 3.51
CA LYS A 302 12.12 3.14 4.70
C LYS A 302 11.09 4.23 4.35
N LEU A 303 9.90 4.21 4.95
CA LEU A 303 8.96 5.34 4.90
C LEU A 303 9.59 6.59 5.52
N LEU A 304 9.49 7.74 4.84
CA LEU A 304 9.94 9.04 5.34
C LEU A 304 8.80 9.84 5.97
N ASP A 305 7.61 9.64 5.43
CA ASP A 305 6.32 10.15 5.87
C ASP A 305 5.22 9.26 5.23
N ASP A 306 4.00 9.75 5.24
CA ASP A 306 2.75 9.13 4.77
C ASP A 306 2.57 9.14 3.23
N TYR A 307 3.51 9.72 2.47
CA TYR A 307 3.45 9.78 1.01
C TYR A 307 4.78 9.56 0.28
N ARG A 308 5.88 9.34 1.01
CA ARG A 308 7.23 9.13 0.44
C ARG A 308 7.97 7.96 1.07
N ILE A 309 8.49 7.07 0.22
CA ILE A 309 9.35 5.95 0.63
C ILE A 309 10.77 6.10 0.07
N LEU A 310 11.78 5.95 0.91
CA LEU A 310 13.19 5.99 0.53
C LEU A 310 13.70 4.58 0.24
N VAL A 311 14.14 4.32 -0.99
CA VAL A 311 14.62 3.00 -1.43
C VAL A 311 16.08 3.07 -1.87
N THR A 312 16.85 2.06 -1.47
CA THR A 312 18.27 1.94 -1.80
C THR A 312 18.48 1.76 -3.32
N GLU A 313 19.59 2.28 -3.86
CA GLU A 313 19.99 2.12 -5.26
C GLU A 313 21.33 1.38 -5.33
N TYR A 314 21.36 0.27 -6.08
CA TYR A 314 22.57 -0.56 -6.24
C TYR A 314 23.26 -0.23 -7.58
N PRO A 315 24.51 0.28 -7.57
CA PRO A 315 25.19 0.68 -8.80
C PRO A 315 25.51 -0.54 -9.68
N SER A 316 25.60 -0.33 -11.00
CA SER A 316 25.76 -1.38 -12.04
C SER A 316 26.98 -2.31 -11.90
N VAL A 317 27.92 -2.00 -10.99
CA VAL A 317 29.04 -2.88 -10.61
C VAL A 317 28.61 -4.02 -9.65
N VAL A 318 27.41 -3.93 -9.06
CA VAL A 318 26.82 -4.96 -8.20
C VAL A 318 26.16 -6.03 -9.07
N THR A 319 26.58 -7.28 -8.88
CA THR A 319 26.14 -8.48 -9.60
C THR A 319 25.29 -9.42 -8.73
N ALA A 320 24.89 -8.98 -7.53
CA ALA A 320 23.89 -9.66 -6.71
C ALA A 320 22.51 -9.66 -7.40
N SER A 321 21.75 -10.76 -7.25
CA SER A 321 20.36 -10.90 -7.75
C SER A 321 19.48 -9.73 -7.34
N ASP A 322 19.71 -9.25 -6.12
CA ASP A 322 18.88 -8.27 -5.45
C ASP A 322 18.99 -6.87 -6.07
N ARG A 323 20.00 -6.62 -6.93
CA ARG A 323 20.02 -5.40 -7.76
C ARG A 323 18.79 -5.31 -8.65
N GLN A 324 18.27 -6.44 -9.15
CA GLN A 324 17.05 -6.42 -9.95
C GLN A 324 15.81 -6.35 -9.06
N ARG A 325 15.73 -7.22 -8.04
CA ARG A 325 14.61 -7.26 -7.06
C ARG A 325 14.32 -5.91 -6.41
N ILE A 326 15.34 -5.10 -6.16
CA ILE A 326 15.17 -3.75 -5.62
C ILE A 326 14.44 -2.84 -6.61
N GLU A 327 14.76 -2.87 -7.91
CA GLU A 327 14.05 -2.08 -8.92
C GLU A 327 12.66 -2.67 -9.22
N ASP A 328 12.51 -3.99 -9.22
CA ASP A 328 11.21 -4.67 -9.37
C ASP A 328 10.26 -4.25 -8.22
N ASN A 329 10.77 -4.20 -6.99
CA ASN A 329 10.03 -3.70 -5.82
C ASN A 329 9.81 -2.18 -5.84
N VAL A 330 10.65 -1.39 -6.53
CA VAL A 330 10.40 0.05 -6.74
C VAL A 330 9.16 0.24 -7.60
N ALA A 331 8.99 -0.51 -8.69
CA ALA A 331 7.79 -0.45 -9.52
C ALA A 331 6.51 -0.82 -8.73
N VAL A 332 6.61 -1.78 -7.80
CA VAL A 332 5.50 -2.11 -6.87
C VAL A 332 5.22 -0.94 -5.91
N PHE A 333 6.23 -0.24 -5.40
CA PHE A 333 6.00 0.94 -4.56
C PHE A 333 5.41 2.12 -5.36
N GLU A 334 5.89 2.39 -6.57
CA GLU A 334 5.43 3.50 -7.43
C GLU A 334 3.98 3.33 -7.91
N SER A 335 3.40 2.12 -7.84
CA SER A 335 1.99 1.85 -8.16
C SER A 335 1.05 1.92 -6.95
N GLN A 336 1.54 2.11 -5.73
CA GLN A 336 0.67 2.18 -4.55
C GLN A 336 0.02 3.56 -4.43
N ILE A 337 -1.27 3.60 -4.12
CA ILE A 337 -1.99 4.83 -3.82
C ILE A 337 -1.85 5.17 -2.32
N THR A 338 -1.57 6.43 -2.03
CA THR A 338 -1.39 6.95 -0.65
C THR A 338 -2.72 7.40 -0.04
N THR A 339 -2.71 7.72 1.26
CA THR A 339 -3.84 8.37 1.96
C THR A 339 -4.29 9.71 1.36
N TYR A 340 -3.56 10.25 0.39
CA TYR A 340 -3.90 11.48 -0.36
C TYR A 340 -4.48 11.22 -1.76
N ASN A 341 -4.74 9.96 -2.12
CA ASN A 341 -5.16 9.52 -3.45
C ASN A 341 -4.17 9.84 -4.59
N GLU A 342 -2.88 9.95 -4.24
CA GLU A 342 -1.74 10.11 -5.16
C GLU A 342 -0.80 8.91 -5.07
N ASN A 343 -0.05 8.61 -6.13
CA ASN A 343 0.97 7.55 -6.13
C ASN A 343 2.08 7.79 -5.08
N LEU A 344 2.48 6.74 -4.38
CA LEU A 344 3.55 6.75 -3.38
C LEU A 344 4.89 7.14 -4.03
N LYS A 345 5.45 8.26 -3.59
CA LYS A 345 6.67 8.81 -4.20
C LYS A 345 7.92 8.04 -3.73
N VAL A 346 8.56 7.33 -4.65
CA VAL A 346 9.85 6.67 -4.38
C VAL A 346 11.01 7.66 -4.50
N GLU A 347 11.71 7.88 -3.39
CA GLU A 347 12.95 8.64 -3.33
C GLU A 347 14.14 7.66 -3.30
N ARG A 348 15.24 7.94 -4.04
CA ARG A 348 16.42 7.03 -4.09
C ARG A 348 17.59 7.47 -3.18
N ILE A 349 18.36 6.48 -2.69
CA ILE A 349 19.65 6.67 -1.97
C ILE A 349 20.67 5.58 -2.32
N GLY A 350 21.89 5.96 -2.72
CA GLY A 350 22.90 5.00 -3.20
C GLY A 350 23.49 4.08 -2.12
N MET A 351 23.83 2.84 -2.50
CA MET A 351 24.44 1.83 -1.63
C MET A 351 25.73 2.34 -0.91
N PRO A 352 25.95 2.01 0.39
CA PRO A 352 27.21 2.29 1.08
C PRO A 352 28.39 1.44 0.59
N ARG A 353 29.60 1.99 0.63
CA ARG A 353 30.84 1.26 0.28
C ARG A 353 31.46 0.53 1.48
N ARG A 354 32.35 -0.40 1.14
CA ARG A 354 33.23 -1.16 2.04
C ARG A 354 34.35 -0.27 2.57
N ASN A 355 35.04 -0.74 3.62
CA ASN A 355 36.14 0.00 4.26
C ASN A 355 37.37 0.27 3.37
N ASP A 356 37.46 -0.39 2.21
CA ASP A 356 38.49 -0.23 1.18
C ASP A 356 38.08 0.74 0.04
N GLY A 357 36.86 1.27 0.08
CA GLY A 357 36.30 2.17 -0.93
C GLY A 357 35.63 1.46 -2.12
N THR A 358 35.54 0.13 -2.12
CA THR A 358 34.83 -0.67 -3.13
C THR A 358 33.40 -1.01 -2.71
N TYR A 359 32.55 -1.47 -3.62
CA TYR A 359 31.21 -1.99 -3.30
C TYR A 359 31.27 -3.49 -2.96
N SER A 360 30.36 -3.97 -2.12
CA SER A 360 30.10 -5.43 -2.00
C SER A 360 29.27 -5.85 -3.19
N THR A 361 29.87 -6.52 -4.18
CA THR A 361 29.23 -6.72 -5.48
C THR A 361 28.41 -8.00 -5.60
N SER A 362 28.73 -9.05 -4.85
CA SER A 362 28.00 -10.33 -4.91
C SER A 362 27.25 -10.64 -3.62
N CYS A 363 26.19 -11.45 -3.72
CA CYS A 363 25.36 -11.85 -2.59
C CYS A 363 26.14 -12.38 -1.38
N ASN A 364 27.22 -13.13 -1.61
CA ASN A 364 28.08 -13.61 -0.54
C ASN A 364 28.81 -12.47 0.20
N GLN A 365 29.20 -11.41 -0.52
CA GLN A 365 29.85 -10.24 0.09
C GLN A 365 28.87 -9.37 0.88
N ILE A 366 27.63 -9.19 0.39
CA ILE A 366 26.61 -8.39 1.07
C ILE A 366 26.13 -9.13 2.33
N ASN A 367 25.81 -10.44 2.23
CA ASN A 367 25.43 -11.27 3.39
C ASN A 367 26.52 -11.40 4.49
N ASN A 368 27.77 -10.96 4.23
CA ASN A 368 28.86 -10.94 5.24
C ASN A 368 29.29 -9.52 5.66
N ASP A 369 28.72 -8.47 5.07
CA ASP A 369 29.00 -7.07 5.36
C ASP A 369 27.79 -6.22 4.90
N ALA A 370 26.64 -6.45 5.55
CA ALA A 370 25.35 -5.85 5.21
C ALA A 370 25.35 -4.35 5.51
N ARG A 371 25.04 -3.50 4.51
CA ARG A 371 25.04 -2.04 4.62
C ARG A 371 23.90 -1.42 3.82
N GLY A 372 23.13 -0.54 4.45
CA GLY A 372 22.10 0.27 3.81
C GLY A 372 21.87 1.55 4.60
N PHE A 373 21.91 2.72 3.95
CA PHE A 373 21.71 4.00 4.63
C PHE A 373 20.28 4.17 5.19
N VAL A 374 19.31 3.44 4.60
CA VAL A 374 17.89 3.44 5.00
C VAL A 374 17.62 2.91 6.41
N ASN A 375 18.50 2.08 6.98
CA ASN A 375 18.25 1.35 8.23
C ASN A 375 18.50 2.24 9.48
N GLY A 376 17.86 3.41 9.48
CA GLY A 376 17.86 4.42 10.55
C GLY A 376 16.52 4.58 11.24
N LEU A 377 16.47 5.49 12.22
CA LEU A 377 15.37 5.69 13.15
C LEU A 377 14.95 7.18 13.19
N PHE A 378 13.63 7.45 13.16
CA PHE A 378 13.07 8.74 13.55
C PHE A 378 12.91 8.87 15.07
N VAL A 379 13.29 10.03 15.62
CA VAL A 379 13.08 10.40 17.03
C VAL A 379 12.72 11.88 17.10
N ASN A 380 11.43 12.20 17.02
CA ASN A 380 10.88 13.56 16.99
C ASN A 380 11.60 14.45 15.94
N ASN A 381 12.44 15.41 16.33
CA ASN A 381 13.11 16.30 15.37
C ASN A 381 14.45 15.76 14.83
N THR A 382 14.88 14.57 15.27
CA THR A 382 16.15 13.95 14.87
C THR A 382 15.91 12.70 14.02
N TYR A 383 16.69 12.55 12.95
CA TYR A 383 16.78 11.30 12.20
C TYR A 383 18.18 10.67 12.42
N ILE A 384 18.21 9.49 13.03
CA ILE A 384 19.43 8.78 13.40
C ILE A 384 19.76 7.75 12.32
N MET A 385 20.72 8.08 11.45
CA MET A 385 21.07 7.23 10.31
C MET A 385 22.29 6.33 10.59
N PRO A 386 22.33 5.11 10.03
CA PRO A 386 23.54 4.31 9.99
C PRO A 386 24.57 4.96 9.06
N ALA A 387 25.81 5.05 9.54
CA ALA A 387 26.97 5.49 8.79
C ALA A 387 28.02 4.37 8.74
N TYR A 388 28.82 4.37 7.69
CA TYR A 388 29.78 3.31 7.38
C TYR A 388 31.23 3.81 7.36
N SER A 389 31.48 4.91 8.06
CA SER A 389 32.79 5.45 8.35
C SER A 389 32.97 5.96 9.78
N SER A 390 34.21 6.33 10.07
CA SER A 390 34.62 7.16 11.20
C SER A 390 35.61 8.20 10.69
N ALA A 391 36.01 9.15 11.56
CA ALA A 391 36.95 10.22 11.23
C ALA A 391 38.34 9.78 10.67
N PHE A 392 38.61 8.48 10.56
CA PHE A 392 39.88 7.92 10.08
C PHE A 392 39.75 6.75 9.08
N SER A 393 38.56 6.17 8.86
CA SER A 393 38.39 5.02 7.95
C SER A 393 36.92 4.75 7.59
N GLY A 394 36.68 4.11 6.45
CA GLY A 394 35.34 3.74 5.96
C GLY A 394 34.84 4.65 4.85
N ASP A 395 33.55 4.57 4.52
CA ASP A 395 32.95 5.31 3.40
C ASP A 395 32.58 6.77 3.76
N VAL A 396 33.60 7.58 4.08
CA VAL A 396 33.43 8.99 4.45
C VAL A 396 32.72 9.79 3.34
N ALA A 397 32.87 9.37 2.08
CA ALA A 397 32.23 10.00 0.93
C ALA A 397 30.75 9.63 0.82
N GLY A 398 30.41 8.34 0.89
CA GLY A 398 29.03 7.87 0.91
C GLY A 398 28.25 8.41 2.11
N ASP A 399 28.82 8.35 3.31
CA ASP A 399 28.22 8.95 4.53
C ASP A 399 27.91 10.44 4.33
N SER A 400 28.84 11.20 3.74
CA SER A 400 28.64 12.64 3.48
C SER A 400 27.54 12.90 2.45
N ALA A 401 27.44 12.06 1.42
CA ALA A 401 26.40 12.16 0.39
C ALA A 401 25.03 11.76 0.93
N ALA A 402 24.96 10.69 1.72
CA ALA A 402 23.73 10.23 2.37
C ALA A 402 23.21 11.26 3.41
N VAL A 403 24.08 11.83 4.25
CA VAL A 403 23.70 12.94 5.15
C VAL A 403 23.17 14.16 4.38
N GLN A 404 23.72 14.45 3.20
CA GLN A 404 23.24 15.54 2.35
C GLN A 404 21.86 15.22 1.75
N ARG A 405 21.68 14.01 1.19
CA ARG A 405 20.40 13.52 0.66
C ARG A 405 19.29 13.51 1.72
N TYR A 406 19.61 13.09 2.95
CA TYR A 406 18.64 13.16 4.05
C TYR A 406 18.24 14.59 4.42
N ARG A 407 19.14 15.58 4.33
CA ARG A 407 18.78 17.00 4.56
C ARG A 407 17.90 17.61 3.47
N GLU A 408 17.97 17.06 2.26
CA GLU A 408 17.10 17.45 1.13
C GLU A 408 15.71 16.83 1.29
N LEU A 409 15.64 15.57 1.73
CA LEU A 409 14.39 14.83 1.90
C LEU A 409 13.64 15.14 3.20
N LEU A 410 14.38 15.49 4.27
CA LEU A 410 13.86 15.75 5.61
C LEU A 410 14.22 17.18 6.08
N PRO A 411 13.61 18.24 5.53
CA PRO A 411 13.84 19.62 5.97
C PRO A 411 13.59 19.82 7.48
N GLY A 412 14.45 20.61 8.12
CA GLY A 412 14.41 20.88 9.56
C GLY A 412 14.94 19.76 10.46
N TYR A 413 15.03 18.50 9.98
CA TYR A 413 15.49 17.39 10.82
C TYR A 413 17.00 17.48 11.13
N ASN A 414 17.32 17.19 12.39
CA ASN A 414 18.69 16.97 12.84
C ASN A 414 19.18 15.58 12.38
N ILE A 415 19.91 15.54 11.26
CA ILE A 415 20.45 14.29 10.71
C ILE A 415 21.72 13.87 11.47
N VAL A 416 21.65 12.75 12.21
CA VAL A 416 22.72 12.25 13.08
C VAL A 416 23.28 10.91 12.54
N PRO A 417 24.47 10.92 11.90
CA PRO A 417 25.13 9.69 11.44
C PRO A 417 25.89 8.96 12.57
N ILE A 418 25.67 7.65 12.70
CA ILE A 418 26.33 6.78 13.70
C ILE A 418 27.03 5.59 13.03
N ASP A 419 28.31 5.36 13.37
CA ASP A 419 29.15 4.29 12.80
C ASP A 419 28.58 2.88 13.11
N ALA A 420 27.82 2.34 12.17
CA ALA A 420 27.08 1.08 12.28
C ALA A 420 27.93 -0.15 11.89
N ARG A 421 29.21 0.03 11.51
CA ARG A 421 30.11 -1.07 11.14
C ARG A 421 30.27 -2.20 12.17
N PRO A 422 30.10 -1.99 13.49
CA PRO A 422 30.03 -3.09 14.47
C PRO A 422 28.87 -4.08 14.28
N LEU A 423 27.89 -3.80 13.41
CA LEU A 423 26.70 -4.61 13.17
C LEU A 423 26.66 -5.28 11.78
N THR A 424 27.43 -4.83 10.79
CA THR A 424 27.28 -5.26 9.38
C THR A 424 27.53 -6.75 9.16
N THR A 425 28.42 -7.36 9.93
CA THR A 425 28.70 -8.81 9.90
C THR A 425 27.69 -9.63 10.73
N GLN A 426 26.62 -9.00 11.22
CA GLN A 426 25.56 -9.60 12.04
C GLN A 426 24.16 -9.44 11.41
N GLY A 427 24.05 -8.79 10.24
CA GLY A 427 22.82 -8.74 9.44
C GLY A 427 21.87 -7.57 9.72
N GLY A 428 22.33 -6.47 10.35
CA GLY A 428 21.47 -5.30 10.62
C GLY A 428 22.28 -4.03 10.91
N ALA A 429 21.58 -2.90 11.14
CA ALA A 429 22.21 -1.63 11.51
C ALA A 429 21.44 -0.90 12.65
N ILE A 430 21.19 0.41 12.55
CA ILE A 430 20.67 1.22 13.68
C ILE A 430 19.22 0.85 13.98
N HIS A 431 18.37 0.81 12.94
CA HIS A 431 16.94 0.53 13.09
C HIS A 431 16.69 -0.82 13.77
N CYS A 432 17.44 -1.87 13.40
CA CYS A 432 17.29 -3.22 13.93
C CYS A 432 17.52 -3.34 15.46
N ILE A 433 18.19 -2.38 16.09
CA ILE A 433 18.51 -2.39 17.55
C ILE A 433 17.71 -1.37 18.36
N THR A 434 16.64 -0.82 17.78
CA THR A 434 15.78 0.23 18.37
C THR A 434 14.30 -0.09 18.15
N MET A 435 13.46 0.16 19.15
CA MET A 435 11.99 0.16 19.01
C MET A 435 11.44 1.46 19.60
N GLN A 436 10.68 2.24 18.83
CA GLN A 436 10.03 3.45 19.33
C GLN A 436 8.81 3.11 20.20
N ILE A 437 8.56 3.94 21.23
CA ILE A 437 7.34 3.92 22.04
C ILE A 437 6.53 5.18 21.67
N PRO A 438 5.33 5.04 21.08
CA PRO A 438 4.52 6.19 20.65
C PRO A 438 4.14 7.10 21.83
N ALA A 439 4.04 8.40 21.56
CA ALA A 439 3.76 9.39 22.59
C ALA A 439 2.32 9.31 23.12
N GLU A 440 2.14 9.39 24.44
CA GLU A 440 0.82 9.60 25.02
C GLU A 440 0.19 10.90 24.51
N ASN A 441 -1.14 10.86 24.33
CA ASN A 441 -1.95 12.01 23.96
C ASN A 441 -1.45 12.69 22.66
N PRO A 442 -1.46 12.00 21.51
CA PRO A 442 -0.94 12.49 20.25
C PRO A 442 -1.82 13.62 19.67
N VAL A 443 -1.23 14.54 18.91
CA VAL A 443 -1.97 15.42 17.99
C VAL A 443 -1.50 15.07 16.58
N ARG A 444 -2.39 14.39 15.83
CA ARG A 444 -2.07 13.79 14.53
C ARG A 444 -2.61 14.67 13.40
N PHE A 445 -1.95 14.64 12.25
CA PHE A 445 -2.29 15.45 11.07
C PHE A 445 -2.33 14.58 9.82
N TRP A 446 -3.50 14.43 9.21
CA TRP A 446 -3.63 14.14 7.79
C TRP A 446 -3.57 15.47 7.03
N HIS A 447 -2.65 15.63 6.08
CA HIS A 447 -2.50 16.89 5.35
C HIS A 447 -1.76 16.65 4.01
N PRO A 448 -2.47 16.66 2.86
CA PRO A 448 -1.83 16.65 1.54
C PRO A 448 -1.03 17.95 1.37
N PRO A 449 0.31 17.89 1.23
CA PRO A 449 1.13 19.08 1.29
C PRO A 449 1.31 19.70 -0.11
N ILE A 450 0.81 20.92 -0.30
CA ILE A 450 1.15 21.74 -1.48
C ILE A 450 2.68 21.92 -1.52
N THR A 451 3.34 21.36 -2.54
CA THR A 451 4.80 21.41 -2.73
C THR A 451 5.19 21.71 -4.18
N ASP A 452 6.48 21.95 -4.39
CA ASP A 452 7.14 22.03 -5.70
C ASP A 452 6.51 23.08 -6.63
N MET A 453 6.36 22.77 -7.93
CA MET A 453 5.85 23.70 -8.94
C MET A 453 4.31 23.66 -8.98
N GLN A 454 3.69 24.85 -8.93
CA GLN A 454 2.25 25.04 -8.88
C GLN A 454 1.79 26.06 -9.94
N ALA A 455 0.54 25.94 -10.39
CA ALA A 455 -0.07 26.94 -11.27
C ALA A 455 -0.16 28.31 -10.57
N PHE A 456 -0.04 29.41 -11.33
CA PHE A 456 -0.06 30.76 -10.75
C PHE A 456 -1.48 31.24 -10.41
N LEU A 457 -1.99 30.78 -9.26
CA LEU A 457 -3.30 31.15 -8.71
C LEU A 457 -3.21 32.35 -7.72
N PRO A 458 -4.29 33.12 -7.52
CA PRO A 458 -4.32 34.20 -6.53
C PRO A 458 -4.46 33.70 -5.08
N GLU A 459 -4.94 32.46 -4.91
CA GLU A 459 -5.41 31.86 -3.67
C GLU A 459 -5.07 30.36 -3.64
N PHE A 460 -4.62 29.85 -2.49
CA PHE A 460 -4.26 28.44 -2.30
C PHE A 460 -4.96 27.88 -1.05
N ASN A 461 -5.72 26.81 -1.21
CA ASN A 461 -6.49 26.22 -0.13
C ASN A 461 -5.68 25.16 0.64
N ILE A 462 -5.59 25.33 1.95
CA ILE A 462 -5.02 24.39 2.90
C ILE A 462 -6.15 23.53 3.46
N LEU A 463 -5.99 22.21 3.36
CA LEU A 463 -6.88 21.20 3.89
C LEU A 463 -6.10 20.26 4.81
N SER A 464 -6.64 19.94 5.99
CA SER A 464 -6.07 18.94 6.90
C SER A 464 -7.15 18.36 7.80
N GLN A 465 -7.08 17.07 8.15
CA GLN A 465 -7.74 16.57 9.35
C GLN A 465 -6.73 16.62 10.50
N ILE A 466 -7.14 17.15 11.65
CA ILE A 466 -6.27 17.30 12.82
C ILE A 466 -6.96 16.64 14.00
N THR A 467 -6.40 15.53 14.48
CA THR A 467 -7.07 14.65 15.44
C THR A 467 -6.34 14.55 16.77
N ASN A 468 -7.15 14.62 17.83
CA ASN A 468 -6.84 14.32 19.22
C ASN A 468 -8.19 14.14 19.93
N ARG A 469 -8.41 13.08 20.70
CA ARG A 469 -9.76 12.78 21.24
C ARG A 469 -10.29 13.77 22.27
N SER A 470 -9.45 14.65 22.84
CA SER A 470 -9.96 15.77 23.65
C SER A 470 -10.55 16.91 22.80
N GLY A 471 -10.39 16.85 21.47
CA GLY A 471 -10.67 17.91 20.52
C GLY A 471 -9.50 18.90 20.36
N ILE A 472 -9.54 19.69 19.29
CA ILE A 472 -8.54 20.73 19.00
C ILE A 472 -9.03 22.07 19.55
N GLU A 473 -8.22 22.74 20.37
CA GLU A 473 -8.50 24.08 20.91
C GLU A 473 -8.26 25.15 19.83
N THR A 474 -7.13 25.03 19.12
CA THR A 474 -6.73 25.96 18.06
C THR A 474 -5.90 25.25 16.99
N ALA A 475 -6.19 25.51 15.72
CA ALA A 475 -5.34 25.15 14.60
C ALA A 475 -4.98 26.41 13.78
N THR A 476 -3.79 26.46 13.19
CA THR A 476 -3.28 27.64 12.46
C THR A 476 -2.28 27.25 11.38
N CYS A 477 -2.48 27.78 10.17
CA CYS A 477 -1.47 27.78 9.11
C CYS A 477 -0.53 28.99 9.29
N TYR A 478 0.77 28.71 9.33
CA TYR A 478 1.84 29.71 9.34
C TYR A 478 2.51 29.73 7.97
N TRP A 479 2.51 30.88 7.27
CA TRP A 479 3.05 30.97 5.90
C TRP A 479 3.86 32.26 5.69
N ARG A 480 4.77 32.25 4.71
CA ARG A 480 5.55 33.44 4.29
C ARG A 480 6.00 33.33 2.83
N ILE A 481 6.32 34.47 2.22
CA ILE A 481 7.13 34.49 1.00
C ILE A 481 8.60 34.28 1.39
N LYS A 482 9.29 33.39 0.70
CA LYS A 482 10.69 32.99 0.92
C LYS A 482 11.63 34.18 1.12
N GLY A 483 12.45 34.10 2.16
CA GLY A 483 13.34 35.20 2.58
C GLY A 483 12.68 36.27 3.46
N SER A 484 11.37 36.21 3.69
CA SER A 484 10.70 37.03 4.72
C SER A 484 11.10 36.58 6.12
N SER A 485 11.51 37.52 6.98
CA SER A 485 11.94 37.25 8.37
C SER A 485 10.81 36.98 9.37
N SER A 486 9.58 36.77 8.92
CA SER A 486 8.40 36.67 9.78
C SER A 486 7.31 35.87 9.10
N TRP A 487 6.64 35.01 9.86
CA TRP A 487 5.47 34.25 9.42
C TRP A 487 4.21 35.11 9.53
N ASN A 488 3.35 35.01 8.53
CA ASN A 488 1.94 35.37 8.62
C ASN A 488 1.18 34.18 9.24
N THR A 489 0.00 34.43 9.80
CA THR A 489 -0.84 33.41 10.46
C THR A 489 -2.26 33.48 9.95
N ILE A 490 -2.84 32.34 9.58
CA ILE A 490 -4.25 32.19 9.24
C ILE A 490 -4.83 31.10 10.15
N PRO A 491 -5.92 31.36 10.91
CA PRO A 491 -6.57 30.32 11.69
C PRO A 491 -7.15 29.28 10.75
N LEU A 492 -6.91 28.00 11.03
CA LEU A 492 -7.62 26.91 10.36
C LEU A 492 -9.00 26.77 11.02
N THR A 493 -10.05 26.68 10.21
CA THR A 493 -11.43 26.56 10.67
C THR A 493 -11.93 25.15 10.43
N ASP A 494 -12.46 24.50 11.47
CA ASP A 494 -13.13 23.21 11.36
C ASP A 494 -14.43 23.35 10.55
N SER A 495 -14.55 22.55 9.50
CA SER A 495 -15.74 22.32 8.72
C SER A 495 -15.94 20.81 8.56
N ALA A 496 -16.86 20.24 9.33
CA ALA A 496 -17.18 18.81 9.33
C ALA A 496 -15.98 17.86 9.57
N GLY A 497 -15.05 18.24 10.46
CA GLY A 497 -13.86 17.46 10.79
C GLY A 497 -12.61 17.84 9.98
N TYR A 498 -12.76 18.65 8.92
CA TYR A 498 -11.66 19.17 8.12
C TYR A 498 -11.32 20.61 8.51
N PHE A 499 -10.07 20.81 8.89
CA PHE A 499 -9.47 22.10 9.19
C PHE A 499 -9.02 22.79 7.89
N THR A 500 -9.68 23.89 7.54
CA THR A 500 -9.49 24.60 6.26
C THR A 500 -9.02 26.05 6.44
N ALA A 501 -8.21 26.54 5.49
CA ALA A 501 -7.82 27.96 5.38
C ALA A 501 -7.33 28.29 3.96
N THR A 502 -7.51 29.54 3.51
CA THR A 502 -7.02 29.99 2.19
C THR A 502 -5.84 30.95 2.33
N ILE A 503 -4.67 30.58 1.79
CA ILE A 503 -3.52 31.48 1.68
C ILE A 503 -3.74 32.42 0.48
N GLN A 504 -4.08 33.68 0.76
CA GLN A 504 -4.30 34.74 -0.23
C GLN A 504 -3.30 35.88 -0.05
N ASN A 505 -2.70 36.36 -1.15
CA ASN A 505 -1.88 37.58 -1.17
C ASN A 505 -1.74 38.14 -2.60
N ASN A 506 -1.13 39.32 -2.72
CA ASN A 506 -0.67 39.87 -4.01
C ASN A 506 0.63 39.18 -4.42
N PHE A 507 0.56 37.88 -4.75
CA PHE A 507 1.70 37.09 -5.21
C PHE A 507 2.23 37.56 -6.57
N THR A 508 3.48 37.24 -6.84
CA THR A 508 4.11 37.34 -8.16
C THR A 508 4.64 35.97 -8.55
N VAL A 509 4.71 35.68 -9.85
CA VAL A 509 5.16 34.37 -10.37
C VAL A 509 6.63 34.02 -10.05
N ASN A 510 7.38 34.95 -9.45
CA ASN A 510 8.76 34.74 -8.98
C ASN A 510 8.84 34.50 -7.45
N ASP A 511 7.71 34.57 -6.74
CA ASP A 511 7.66 34.26 -5.32
C ASP A 511 7.72 32.74 -5.10
N THR A 512 8.31 32.35 -3.97
CA THR A 512 8.25 30.99 -3.43
C THR A 512 7.55 31.09 -2.08
N ILE A 513 6.57 30.24 -1.82
CA ILE A 513 5.80 30.22 -0.59
C ILE A 513 6.35 29.12 0.31
N GLU A 514 6.56 29.45 1.58
CA GLU A 514 7.01 28.54 2.63
C GLU A 514 5.90 28.50 3.68
N TYR A 515 5.46 27.32 4.15
CA TYR A 515 4.41 27.21 5.17
C TYR A 515 4.49 25.93 6.03
N TYR A 516 3.81 25.94 7.18
CA TYR A 516 3.60 24.77 8.05
C TYR A 516 2.28 24.92 8.82
N LEU A 517 1.77 23.81 9.36
CA LEU A 517 0.58 23.80 10.22
C LEU A 517 0.97 23.64 11.69
N PHE A 518 0.20 24.28 12.57
CA PHE A 518 0.29 24.15 14.03
C PHE A 518 -1.09 23.81 14.60
N ALA A 519 -1.13 22.98 15.64
CA ALA A 519 -2.34 22.74 16.41
C ALA A 519 -2.04 22.59 17.91
N ARG A 520 -3.03 22.99 18.73
CA ARG A 520 -3.11 22.66 20.15
C ARG A 520 -4.40 21.92 20.45
N SER A 521 -4.33 20.81 21.18
CA SER A 521 -5.50 20.10 21.71
C SER A 521 -6.13 20.81 22.92
N ASN A 522 -7.37 20.48 23.25
CA ASN A 522 -8.04 20.98 24.45
C ASN A 522 -7.28 20.60 25.74
N ASN A 523 -6.65 19.41 25.78
CA ASN A 523 -5.76 18.99 26.86
C ASN A 523 -4.31 19.53 26.75
N GLN A 524 -4.08 20.56 25.94
CA GLN A 524 -2.86 21.39 25.88
C GLN A 524 -1.61 20.72 25.30
N LYS A 525 -1.76 19.66 24.50
CA LYS A 525 -0.69 19.14 23.63
C LYS A 525 -0.51 20.10 22.46
N GLU A 526 0.72 20.50 22.14
CA GLU A 526 1.06 21.31 20.96
C GLU A 526 1.89 20.47 19.99
N MET A 527 1.52 20.49 18.69
CA MET A 527 2.25 19.82 17.62
C MET A 527 2.21 20.64 16.31
N THR A 528 3.13 20.32 15.41
CA THR A 528 3.22 20.91 14.06
C THR A 528 3.32 19.84 12.97
N ARG A 529 2.94 20.23 11.75
CA ARG A 529 3.10 19.44 10.51
C ARG A 529 3.84 20.31 9.49
N PRO A 530 5.11 20.00 9.13
CA PRO A 530 5.93 18.91 9.67
C PRO A 530 6.30 19.10 11.16
N ILE A 531 6.67 18.01 11.84
CA ILE A 531 7.07 18.02 13.26
C ILE A 531 8.25 18.97 13.55
N THR A 532 9.15 19.14 12.58
CA THR A 532 10.35 19.99 12.65
C THR A 532 10.11 21.49 12.45
N ALA A 533 8.86 21.94 12.32
CA ALA A 533 8.56 23.36 12.17
C ALA A 533 8.89 24.18 13.44
N PRO A 534 9.34 25.45 13.31
CA PRO A 534 9.37 26.28 12.10
C PRO A 534 10.67 26.17 11.27
N ASP A 535 11.60 25.28 11.61
CA ASP A 535 12.86 25.10 10.87
C ASP A 535 12.68 24.15 9.66
N GLY A 536 11.77 23.19 9.75
CA GLY A 536 11.16 22.48 8.61
C GLY A 536 9.84 23.13 8.18
N PHE A 537 9.55 23.10 6.88
CA PHE A 537 8.34 23.68 6.29
C PHE A 537 8.13 23.15 4.86
N TYR A 538 6.88 23.09 4.41
CA TYR A 538 6.53 22.84 3.02
C TYR A 538 6.88 24.06 2.16
N THR A 539 7.20 23.83 0.89
CA THR A 539 7.64 24.87 -0.04
C THR A 539 7.03 24.64 -1.41
N PHE A 540 6.39 25.66 -1.99
CA PHE A 540 5.91 25.66 -3.37
C PHE A 540 6.25 26.98 -4.10
N TYR A 541 6.28 26.95 -5.42
CA TYR A 541 6.62 28.08 -6.29
C TYR A 541 5.85 28.00 -7.60
N PHE A 542 5.87 29.08 -8.39
CA PHE A 542 5.04 29.21 -9.59
C PHE A 542 5.85 29.05 -10.89
N ASP A 543 5.17 28.63 -11.97
CA ASP A 543 5.69 28.75 -13.34
C ASP A 543 4.94 29.88 -14.10
N ASP A 544 5.63 30.61 -14.97
CA ASP A 544 5.06 31.61 -15.88
C ASP A 544 4.79 31.08 -17.30
N ASN A 545 5.13 29.81 -17.55
CA ASN A 545 4.94 29.10 -18.82
C ASN A 545 3.74 28.14 -18.78
N ILE A 546 3.34 27.66 -17.60
CA ILE A 546 2.07 26.94 -17.38
C ILE A 546 0.95 27.98 -17.24
N VAL A 547 0.57 28.55 -18.38
CA VAL A 547 -0.59 29.45 -18.50
C VAL A 547 -1.48 28.95 -19.64
N TYR A 548 -2.21 27.89 -19.34
CA TYR A 548 -3.21 27.31 -20.22
C TYR A 548 -4.13 28.42 -20.79
N GLU A 549 -4.35 28.43 -22.09
CA GLU A 549 -5.39 29.24 -22.71
C GLU A 549 -6.76 28.61 -22.46
N TYR A 550 -6.84 27.28 -22.55
CA TYR A 550 -8.06 26.50 -22.42
C TYR A 550 -7.85 25.37 -21.40
N ASP A 551 -8.30 25.63 -20.17
CA ASP A 551 -8.32 24.69 -19.03
C ASP A 551 -9.63 24.96 -18.27
N ALA A 552 -10.48 23.95 -18.15
CA ALA A 552 -11.68 23.99 -17.32
C ALA A 552 -11.84 22.67 -16.57
N ALA A 553 -12.09 22.73 -15.27
CA ALA A 553 -12.13 21.58 -14.36
C ALA A 553 -13.50 21.39 -13.72
N VAL A 554 -13.81 20.18 -13.27
CA VAL A 554 -14.84 19.93 -12.24
C VAL A 554 -14.23 20.15 -10.86
N THR A 555 -14.73 21.13 -10.10
CA THR A 555 -14.15 21.52 -8.79
C THR A 555 -14.98 21.12 -7.57
N GLU A 556 -16.23 20.72 -7.75
CA GLU A 556 -17.06 20.15 -6.68
C GLU A 556 -18.16 19.26 -7.29
N ILE A 557 -18.54 18.18 -6.61
CA ILE A 557 -19.81 17.47 -6.85
C ILE A 557 -20.74 17.84 -5.69
N ILE A 558 -21.73 18.69 -5.97
CA ILE A 558 -22.66 19.27 -4.99
C ILE A 558 -23.86 18.34 -4.75
N GLU A 559 -24.31 17.64 -5.80
CA GLU A 559 -25.31 16.58 -5.76
C GLU A 559 -24.88 15.46 -6.72
N PRO A 560 -25.06 14.17 -6.37
CA PRO A 560 -25.86 13.66 -5.25
C PRO A 560 -25.17 13.82 -3.88
N SER A 561 -25.97 13.86 -2.82
CA SER A 561 -25.49 13.59 -1.46
C SER A 561 -25.03 12.13 -1.30
N THR A 562 -24.16 11.86 -0.32
CA THR A 562 -23.56 10.54 -0.05
C THR A 562 -24.58 9.43 0.29
N ALA A 563 -25.83 9.79 0.57
CA ALA A 563 -26.95 8.88 0.75
C ALA A 563 -28.14 9.36 -0.11
N VAL A 564 -28.68 8.47 -0.95
CA VAL A 564 -29.81 8.73 -1.85
C VAL A 564 -30.85 7.63 -1.68
N CYS A 565 -32.15 7.96 -1.65
CA CYS A 565 -33.23 6.96 -1.62
C CYS A 565 -34.25 7.11 -2.77
N ASN A 566 -33.87 7.85 -3.83
CA ASN A 566 -34.66 7.97 -5.06
C ASN A 566 -34.05 7.11 -6.17
N ASP A 567 -34.87 6.57 -7.06
CA ASP A 567 -34.42 5.86 -8.29
C ASP A 567 -33.73 6.77 -9.31
N VAL A 568 -33.69 8.08 -9.05
CA VAL A 568 -33.20 9.10 -9.96
C VAL A 568 -32.52 10.22 -9.15
N ILE A 569 -31.27 10.52 -9.47
CA ILE A 569 -30.55 11.71 -9.01
C ILE A 569 -30.62 12.82 -10.06
N ASN A 570 -30.50 14.06 -9.61
CA ASN A 570 -30.42 15.25 -10.47
C ASN A 570 -29.09 15.94 -10.15
N PRO A 571 -27.96 15.48 -10.73
CA PRO A 571 -26.65 15.88 -10.25
C PRO A 571 -26.38 17.37 -10.47
N ILE A 572 -25.58 17.94 -9.57
CA ILE A 572 -25.12 19.33 -9.64
C ILE A 572 -23.63 19.29 -9.38
N ILE A 573 -22.85 19.87 -10.28
CA ILE A 573 -21.40 20.01 -10.12
C ILE A 573 -21.02 21.48 -10.15
N GLU A 574 -19.89 21.86 -9.56
CA GLU A 574 -19.22 23.11 -9.89
C GLU A 574 -18.15 22.88 -10.96
N ILE A 575 -18.13 23.77 -11.97
CA ILE A 575 -17.01 23.87 -12.91
C ILE A 575 -16.25 25.18 -12.68
N THR A 576 -14.92 25.12 -12.82
CA THR A 576 -14.02 26.29 -12.72
C THR A 576 -13.23 26.46 -14.00
N ASN A 577 -13.14 27.70 -14.49
CA ASN A 577 -12.26 28.05 -15.61
C ASN A 577 -10.87 28.43 -15.06
N TYR A 578 -9.89 27.54 -15.17
CA TYR A 578 -8.49 27.84 -14.80
C TYR A 578 -7.70 28.45 -15.98
N GLY A 579 -8.15 28.25 -17.21
CA GLY A 579 -7.58 28.81 -18.43
C GLY A 579 -7.64 30.35 -18.50
N ASN A 580 -6.72 30.96 -19.23
CA ASN A 580 -6.61 32.41 -19.36
C ASN A 580 -7.64 33.04 -20.31
N ARG A 581 -8.37 32.23 -21.08
CA ARG A 581 -9.47 32.68 -21.95
C ARG A 581 -10.78 32.81 -21.18
N LEU A 582 -11.74 33.52 -21.76
CA LEU A 582 -13.13 33.45 -21.31
C LEU A 582 -13.67 32.09 -21.74
N LEU A 583 -14.23 31.30 -20.81
CA LEU A 583 -14.89 30.05 -21.13
C LEU A 583 -16.34 30.36 -21.56
N ASP A 584 -16.61 30.25 -22.85
CA ASP A 584 -17.95 30.40 -23.43
C ASP A 584 -18.69 29.07 -23.58
N SER A 585 -17.94 27.96 -23.61
CA SER A 585 -18.47 26.60 -23.69
C SER A 585 -17.49 25.56 -23.13
N VAL A 586 -18.00 24.44 -22.62
CA VAL A 586 -17.20 23.26 -22.25
C VAL A 586 -18.09 22.01 -22.37
N GLN A 587 -17.51 20.86 -22.69
CA GLN A 587 -18.22 19.58 -22.63
C GLN A 587 -18.08 19.00 -21.23
N ILE A 588 -19.17 18.39 -20.74
CA ILE A 588 -19.23 17.72 -19.44
C ILE A 588 -19.72 16.31 -19.71
N VAL A 589 -18.92 15.32 -19.35
CA VAL A 589 -19.27 13.90 -19.36
C VAL A 589 -19.44 13.46 -17.92
N TYR A 590 -20.51 12.73 -17.62
CA TYR A 590 -20.89 12.41 -16.24
C TYR A 590 -21.77 11.17 -16.17
N GLY A 591 -21.79 10.50 -15.02
CA GLY A 591 -22.67 9.35 -14.80
C GLY A 591 -22.16 8.43 -13.71
N ILE A 592 -22.53 7.15 -13.83
CA ILE A 592 -22.10 6.06 -12.96
C ILE A 592 -21.41 4.99 -13.82
N ALA A 593 -20.73 4.03 -13.20
CA ALA A 593 -20.15 2.88 -13.91
C ALA A 593 -21.18 2.22 -14.85
N GLY A 594 -20.78 1.95 -16.10
CA GLY A 594 -21.67 1.41 -17.14
C GLY A 594 -22.70 2.38 -17.74
N SER A 595 -22.88 3.60 -17.23
CA SER A 595 -23.87 4.56 -17.75
C SER A 595 -23.40 6.01 -17.72
N THR A 596 -22.76 6.45 -18.80
CA THR A 596 -22.31 7.84 -19.01
C THR A 596 -23.27 8.64 -19.88
N GLN A 597 -23.41 9.92 -19.54
CA GLN A 597 -24.12 10.96 -20.29
C GLN A 597 -23.14 12.08 -20.64
N GLN A 598 -23.48 12.87 -21.67
CA GLN A 598 -22.64 13.97 -22.15
C GLN A 598 -23.53 15.18 -22.46
N MET A 599 -23.07 16.38 -22.09
CA MET A 599 -23.69 17.64 -22.49
C MET A 599 -22.63 18.71 -22.77
N THR A 600 -23.05 19.82 -23.37
CA THR A 600 -22.22 21.01 -23.53
C THR A 600 -22.82 22.13 -22.69
N TRP A 601 -22.05 22.63 -21.72
CA TRP A 601 -22.36 23.85 -21.01
C TRP A 601 -22.03 25.06 -21.90
N TYR A 602 -22.80 26.14 -21.74
CA TYR A 602 -22.58 27.40 -22.45
C TYR A 602 -22.76 28.58 -21.49
N GLY A 603 -21.83 29.54 -21.51
CA GLY A 603 -21.86 30.68 -20.62
C GLY A 603 -20.81 31.74 -20.97
N ASN A 604 -20.24 32.40 -19.96
CA ASN A 604 -19.20 33.43 -20.08
C ASN A 604 -18.39 33.45 -18.75
N LEU A 605 -17.71 32.35 -18.42
CA LEU A 605 -17.00 32.19 -17.14
C LEU A 605 -15.58 32.78 -17.25
N MET A 606 -15.24 33.71 -16.37
CA MET A 606 -13.93 34.39 -16.38
C MET A 606 -12.83 33.47 -15.82
N PRO A 607 -11.55 33.67 -16.20
CA PRO A 607 -10.42 32.98 -15.57
C PRO A 607 -10.45 33.08 -14.04
N GLY A 608 -10.17 31.98 -13.36
CA GLY A 608 -10.21 31.87 -11.90
C GLY A 608 -11.62 32.08 -11.31
N SER A 609 -12.68 31.79 -12.07
CA SER A 609 -14.07 31.87 -11.60
C SER A 609 -14.80 30.55 -11.81
N SER A 610 -15.77 30.30 -10.94
CA SER A 610 -16.49 29.02 -10.83
C SER A 610 -18.00 29.20 -11.00
N THR A 611 -18.71 28.14 -11.38
CA THR A 611 -20.19 28.13 -11.49
C THR A 611 -20.76 26.73 -11.32
N SER A 612 -21.88 26.63 -10.58
CA SER A 612 -22.67 25.41 -10.53
C SER A 612 -23.36 25.12 -11.87
N VAL A 613 -23.44 23.85 -12.25
CA VAL A 613 -24.12 23.32 -13.43
C VAL A 613 -25.08 22.21 -13.00
N ASN A 614 -26.37 22.40 -13.26
CA ASN A 614 -27.36 21.34 -13.13
C ASN A 614 -27.26 20.40 -14.33
N LEU A 615 -27.02 19.12 -14.08
CA LEU A 615 -26.87 18.09 -15.10
C LEU A 615 -28.22 17.42 -15.39
N SER A 616 -28.26 16.54 -16.41
CA SER A 616 -29.47 15.75 -16.67
C SER A 616 -29.61 14.64 -15.64
N GLN A 617 -30.85 14.18 -15.42
CA GLN A 617 -31.11 13.16 -14.42
C GLN A 617 -30.35 11.85 -14.73
N VAL A 618 -29.82 11.19 -13.71
CA VAL A 618 -29.20 9.85 -13.82
C VAL A 618 -30.08 8.87 -13.06
N ASN A 619 -30.44 7.77 -13.70
CA ASN A 619 -31.25 6.72 -13.08
C ASN A 619 -30.34 5.77 -12.30
N LEU A 620 -30.77 5.34 -11.11
CA LEU A 620 -30.06 4.41 -10.24
C LEU A 620 -30.83 3.08 -10.20
N PRO A 621 -30.37 2.04 -10.93
CA PRO A 621 -31.20 0.87 -11.24
C PRO A 621 -31.56 0.01 -10.02
N ALA A 622 -30.68 -0.11 -9.03
CA ALA A 622 -30.83 -0.99 -7.86
C ALA A 622 -30.45 -0.26 -6.56
N VAL A 623 -30.78 -0.84 -5.40
CA VAL A 623 -30.14 -0.48 -4.12
C VAL A 623 -28.67 -0.90 -4.19
N GLY A 624 -27.75 -0.13 -3.61
CA GLY A 624 -26.30 -0.43 -3.67
C GLY A 624 -25.42 0.82 -3.59
N ASP A 625 -24.10 0.62 -3.60
CA ASP A 625 -23.11 1.70 -3.64
C ASP A 625 -22.77 2.09 -5.09
N TYR A 626 -22.50 3.37 -5.32
CA TYR A 626 -22.28 3.97 -6.63
C TYR A 626 -21.17 5.02 -6.60
N THR A 627 -20.26 4.98 -7.57
CA THR A 627 -19.34 6.08 -7.85
C THR A 627 -19.95 6.98 -8.92
N PHE A 628 -20.41 8.18 -8.54
CA PHE A 628 -20.72 9.23 -9.52
C PHE A 628 -19.41 9.82 -10.01
N THR A 629 -19.21 9.84 -11.33
CA THR A 629 -18.05 10.47 -11.97
C THR A 629 -18.53 11.62 -12.82
N ALA A 630 -17.83 12.76 -12.78
CA ALA A 630 -18.02 13.87 -13.69
C ALA A 630 -16.67 14.42 -14.13
N TYR A 631 -16.52 14.69 -15.42
CA TYR A 631 -15.33 15.32 -15.97
C TYR A 631 -15.64 16.32 -17.07
N THR A 632 -14.81 17.35 -17.14
CA THR A 632 -14.78 18.37 -18.19
C THR A 632 -14.00 17.90 -19.41
N SER A 633 -14.21 18.54 -20.55
CA SER A 633 -13.37 18.39 -21.74
C SER A 633 -13.74 19.44 -22.80
N LEU A 634 -12.83 19.65 -23.74
CA LEU A 634 -13.02 20.54 -24.89
C LEU A 634 -13.50 21.97 -24.54
N PRO A 635 -12.82 22.69 -23.61
CA PRO A 635 -13.05 24.11 -23.34
C PRO A 635 -13.01 24.96 -24.62
N ASN A 636 -14.06 25.74 -24.85
CA ASN A 636 -14.31 26.53 -26.07
C ASN A 636 -14.25 25.72 -27.40
N GLY A 637 -14.25 24.38 -27.33
CA GLY A 637 -14.07 23.47 -28.46
C GLY A 637 -12.61 23.19 -28.85
N GLU A 638 -11.63 23.74 -28.14
CA GLU A 638 -10.20 23.40 -28.27
C GLU A 638 -9.84 22.29 -27.25
N ILE A 639 -8.70 21.61 -27.40
CA ILE A 639 -8.25 20.57 -26.46
C ILE A 639 -7.99 21.19 -25.08
N ASP A 640 -8.43 20.52 -24.01
CA ASP A 640 -8.07 20.96 -22.65
C ASP A 640 -6.57 20.71 -22.41
N GLU A 641 -5.87 21.75 -22.00
CA GLU A 641 -4.41 21.73 -21.85
C GLU A 641 -3.96 21.15 -20.49
N ASN A 642 -4.89 20.84 -19.57
CA ASN A 642 -4.62 20.36 -18.22
C ASN A 642 -5.49 19.17 -17.80
N THR A 643 -5.45 18.07 -18.56
CA THR A 643 -6.27 16.86 -18.30
C THR A 643 -6.00 16.13 -16.96
N SER A 644 -5.24 16.73 -16.03
CA SER A 644 -5.04 16.23 -14.66
C SER A 644 -6.06 16.79 -13.65
N ASN A 645 -6.72 17.91 -13.94
CA ASN A 645 -7.75 18.51 -13.08
C ASN A 645 -9.19 18.25 -13.56
N ASP A 646 -9.37 17.64 -14.74
CA ASP A 646 -10.65 17.49 -15.43
C ASP A 646 -11.69 16.68 -14.64
N THR A 647 -11.25 15.65 -13.92
CA THR A 647 -12.12 14.56 -13.43
C THR A 647 -12.30 14.59 -11.92
N MET A 648 -13.55 14.44 -11.47
CA MET A 648 -13.91 14.24 -10.07
C MET A 648 -14.83 13.03 -9.90
N HIS A 649 -14.66 12.33 -8.78
CA HIS A 649 -15.46 11.19 -8.36
C HIS A 649 -16.12 11.49 -7.00
N LEU A 650 -17.32 10.95 -6.78
CA LEU A 650 -18.02 10.93 -5.50
C LEU A 650 -18.63 9.56 -5.27
N GLU A 651 -18.26 8.91 -4.17
CA GLU A 651 -18.92 7.71 -3.68
C GLU A 651 -20.18 8.07 -2.89
N PHE A 652 -21.29 7.39 -3.21
CA PHE A 652 -22.57 7.53 -2.52
C PHE A 652 -23.34 6.21 -2.59
N PHE A 653 -24.38 6.04 -1.76
CA PHE A 653 -25.23 4.85 -1.81
C PHE A 653 -26.67 5.17 -2.20
N LYS A 654 -27.28 4.30 -3.01
CA LYS A 654 -28.75 4.20 -3.09
C LYS A 654 -29.22 3.26 -1.99
N GLY A 655 -29.99 3.79 -1.04
CA GLY A 655 -30.62 3.06 0.05
C GLY A 655 -32.12 2.85 -0.13
N LEU A 656 -32.76 2.39 0.93
CA LEU A 656 -34.21 2.31 1.10
C LEU A 656 -34.68 3.35 2.13
N THR A 657 -35.84 3.96 1.87
CA THR A 657 -36.47 4.88 2.84
C THR A 657 -37.11 4.09 3.97
N VAL A 658 -36.93 4.53 5.22
CA VAL A 658 -37.75 4.11 6.36
C VAL A 658 -38.40 5.34 7.01
N ASP A 659 -39.66 5.20 7.42
CA ASP A 659 -40.47 6.28 8.00
C ASP A 659 -40.65 6.06 9.51
N LEU A 660 -39.80 6.69 10.32
CA LEU A 660 -39.89 6.65 11.78
C LEU A 660 -40.92 7.69 12.26
N THR A 661 -41.98 7.22 12.90
CA THR A 661 -42.94 8.10 13.59
C THR A 661 -42.70 8.06 15.10
N VAL A 662 -42.43 9.21 15.70
CA VAL A 662 -42.36 9.42 17.15
C VAL A 662 -43.53 10.29 17.59
N ILE A 663 -44.32 9.79 18.53
CA ILE A 663 -45.41 10.52 19.19
C ILE A 663 -44.97 10.77 20.62
N THR A 664 -44.65 12.02 20.96
CA THR A 664 -44.32 12.38 22.35
C THR A 664 -45.59 12.60 23.14
N ASP A 665 -45.49 12.46 24.45
CA ASP A 665 -46.53 12.87 25.40
C ASP A 665 -46.44 14.40 25.68
N CYS A 666 -46.74 14.86 26.91
CA CYS A 666 -46.60 16.26 27.26
C CYS A 666 -45.14 16.78 27.39
N TRP A 667 -44.16 15.89 27.50
CA TRP A 667 -42.76 16.22 27.80
C TRP A 667 -41.81 15.71 26.71
N GLY A 668 -41.92 16.26 25.51
CA GLY A 668 -40.98 15.96 24.42
C GLY A 668 -39.50 16.28 24.71
N ASP A 669 -39.18 17.11 25.71
CA ASP A 669 -37.82 17.59 25.98
C ASP A 669 -36.92 16.61 26.75
N GLU A 670 -37.46 15.46 27.17
CA GLU A 670 -36.71 14.32 27.72
C GLU A 670 -36.47 13.18 26.71
N VAL A 671 -37.18 13.17 25.57
CA VAL A 671 -37.14 12.08 24.57
C VAL A 671 -36.05 12.29 23.53
N THR A 672 -35.16 11.32 23.38
CA THR A 672 -34.19 11.23 22.26
C THR A 672 -34.11 9.80 21.71
N TRP A 673 -33.57 9.62 20.51
CA TRP A 673 -33.37 8.29 19.93
C TRP A 673 -32.15 8.25 18.99
N ASN A 674 -31.70 7.03 18.67
CA ASN A 674 -30.72 6.76 17.63
C ASN A 674 -31.10 5.52 16.77
N PHE A 675 -30.47 5.40 15.61
CA PHE A 675 -30.25 4.12 14.94
C PHE A 675 -28.76 3.77 15.05
N GLU A 676 -28.48 2.54 15.46
CA GLU A 676 -27.16 1.92 15.47
C GLU A 676 -27.09 0.83 14.39
N ASP A 677 -25.97 0.71 13.69
CA ASP A 677 -25.73 -0.36 12.72
C ASP A 677 -25.23 -1.67 13.37
N SER A 678 -24.84 -2.65 12.54
CA SER A 678 -24.27 -3.92 12.99
C SER A 678 -22.91 -3.78 13.69
N LEU A 679 -22.23 -2.63 13.55
CA LEU A 679 -20.96 -2.27 14.19
C LEU A 679 -21.17 -1.41 15.46
N GLN A 680 -22.43 -1.15 15.85
CA GLN A 680 -22.83 -0.27 16.95
C GLN A 680 -22.47 1.21 16.72
N GLN A 681 -22.28 1.63 15.46
CA GLN A 681 -22.10 3.04 15.11
C GLN A 681 -23.47 3.72 14.98
N ILE A 682 -23.60 4.91 15.57
CA ILE A 682 -24.82 5.73 15.47
C ILE A 682 -24.88 6.34 14.06
N VAL A 683 -25.74 5.80 13.21
CA VAL A 683 -25.95 6.27 11.83
C VAL A 683 -26.94 7.44 11.75
N PHE A 684 -27.94 7.48 12.64
CA PHE A 684 -28.91 8.58 12.74
C PHE A 684 -29.33 8.81 14.19
N SER A 685 -29.80 10.02 14.52
CA SER A 685 -30.38 10.35 15.83
C SER A 685 -31.40 11.49 15.77
N GLY A 686 -32.21 11.63 16.81
CA GLY A 686 -33.24 12.66 16.92
C GLY A 686 -33.71 12.96 18.34
N GLY A 687 -34.61 13.94 18.45
CA GLY A 687 -34.89 14.65 19.69
C GLY A 687 -33.83 15.73 19.99
N VAL A 688 -33.93 16.49 21.09
CA VAL A 688 -35.09 16.59 21.99
C VAL A 688 -36.24 17.38 21.36
N TYR A 689 -37.48 17.12 21.77
CA TYR A 689 -38.69 17.72 21.18
C TYR A 689 -39.29 18.82 22.09
N PRO A 690 -40.16 19.71 21.57
CA PRO A 690 -40.85 20.70 22.42
C PRO A 690 -41.95 20.10 23.29
N ASN A 691 -42.06 20.57 24.54
CA ASN A 691 -43.14 20.17 25.46
C ASN A 691 -44.51 20.75 25.03
N LEU A 692 -45.46 19.85 24.74
CA LEU A 692 -46.77 20.16 24.18
C LEU A 692 -47.87 19.46 24.98
N ALA A 693 -48.73 20.23 25.66
CA ALA A 693 -49.72 19.74 26.64
C ALA A 693 -50.88 18.84 26.09
N GLY A 694 -50.70 18.23 24.92
CA GLY A 694 -51.57 17.22 24.33
C GLY A 694 -50.83 16.31 23.33
N GLY A 695 -49.51 16.17 23.46
CA GLY A 695 -48.66 15.39 22.58
C GLY A 695 -48.06 16.17 21.42
N GLY A 696 -46.98 15.61 20.86
CA GLY A 696 -46.37 16.00 19.59
C GLY A 696 -46.28 14.79 18.67
N THR A 697 -46.26 14.99 17.35
CA THR A 697 -46.03 13.90 16.38
C THR A 697 -44.99 14.35 15.38
N TYR A 698 -43.94 13.54 15.23
CA TYR A 698 -42.75 13.83 14.46
C TYR A 698 -42.49 12.65 13.52
N LEU A 699 -42.45 12.94 12.22
CA LEU A 699 -42.12 11.97 11.17
C LEU A 699 -40.70 12.24 10.69
N HIS A 700 -39.89 11.19 10.65
CA HIS A 700 -38.52 11.20 10.19
C HIS A 700 -38.36 10.16 9.08
N SER A 701 -38.44 10.61 7.82
CA SER A 701 -38.08 9.82 6.65
C SER A 701 -36.56 9.76 6.55
N ILE A 702 -35.99 8.56 6.67
CA ILE A 702 -34.56 8.32 6.83
C ILE A 702 -34.09 7.36 5.74
N CYS A 703 -32.91 7.62 5.16
CA CYS A 703 -32.34 6.80 4.11
C CYS A 703 -31.27 5.86 4.69
N LEU A 704 -31.47 4.55 4.54
CA LEU A 704 -30.59 3.51 5.10
C LEU A 704 -30.11 2.55 3.99
N ARG A 705 -28.91 1.99 4.11
CA ARG A 705 -28.46 0.86 3.27
C ARG A 705 -29.31 -0.37 3.60
N ALA A 706 -29.46 -1.31 2.65
CA ALA A 706 -30.01 -2.63 2.98
C ALA A 706 -29.13 -3.30 4.05
N GLY A 707 -29.74 -3.97 5.03
CA GLY A 707 -29.04 -4.49 6.21
C GLY A 707 -29.86 -4.43 7.50
N CYS A 708 -29.19 -4.73 8.62
CA CYS A 708 -29.80 -4.82 9.95
C CYS A 708 -29.29 -3.73 10.90
N TYR A 709 -30.22 -3.16 11.67
CA TYR A 709 -30.03 -2.01 12.55
C TYR A 709 -30.69 -2.24 13.92
N THR A 710 -30.27 -1.47 14.91
CA THR A 710 -30.95 -1.36 16.22
C THR A 710 -31.40 0.08 16.43
N PHE A 711 -32.70 0.28 16.60
CA PHE A 711 -33.26 1.52 17.09
C PHE A 711 -33.16 1.55 18.62
N ASN A 712 -32.60 2.62 19.19
CA ASN A 712 -32.66 2.87 20.62
C ASN A 712 -33.44 4.17 20.87
N ILE A 713 -34.39 4.14 21.81
CA ILE A 713 -35.08 5.35 22.31
C ILE A 713 -34.81 5.52 23.80
N PHE A 714 -34.69 6.76 24.23
CA PHE A 714 -34.29 7.15 25.59
C PHE A 714 -35.29 8.15 26.18
N ASP A 715 -35.32 8.19 27.50
CA ASP A 715 -36.01 9.21 28.30
C ASP A 715 -35.08 9.67 29.44
N GLY A 716 -35.04 10.98 29.70
CA GLY A 716 -34.20 11.61 30.71
C GLY A 716 -34.64 11.46 32.18
N TYR A 717 -35.91 11.14 32.48
CA TYR A 717 -36.43 11.07 33.85
C TYR A 717 -36.67 9.65 34.38
N GLY A 718 -36.87 8.67 33.49
CA GLY A 718 -36.90 7.24 33.80
C GLY A 718 -38.31 6.65 33.92
N ASP A 719 -39.27 7.18 33.17
CA ASP A 719 -40.66 6.70 33.06
C ASP A 719 -41.21 6.65 31.60
N GLY A 720 -40.33 6.75 30.61
CA GLY A 720 -40.62 6.51 29.19
C GLY A 720 -41.35 7.67 28.53
N MET A 721 -42.58 7.44 28.07
CA MET A 721 -43.50 8.50 27.62
C MET A 721 -44.89 8.36 28.27
N HIS A 722 -44.94 7.89 29.52
CA HIS A 722 -46.17 7.55 30.26
C HIS A 722 -46.88 8.76 30.90
N GLY A 723 -47.01 9.86 30.14
CA GLY A 723 -47.47 11.15 30.66
C GLY A 723 -48.76 11.13 31.48
N SER A 724 -49.73 10.27 31.13
CA SER A 724 -51.04 10.22 31.77
C SER A 724 -51.00 9.75 33.23
N GLN A 725 -49.88 9.19 33.72
CA GLN A 725 -49.69 8.91 35.15
C GLN A 725 -49.69 10.20 36.00
N TYR A 726 -49.31 11.33 35.41
CA TYR A 726 -49.31 12.64 36.04
C TYR A 726 -50.57 13.41 35.65
N GLY A 727 -51.36 13.82 36.65
CA GLY A 727 -52.60 14.61 36.43
C GLY A 727 -52.42 16.03 35.84
N SER A 728 -51.22 16.37 35.36
CA SER A 728 -50.92 17.53 34.52
C SER A 728 -50.94 17.20 33.00
N CYS A 729 -50.77 15.94 32.62
CA CYS A 729 -50.92 15.44 31.25
C CYS A 729 -52.16 14.53 31.14
N ASN A 730 -52.61 14.25 29.91
CA ASN A 730 -53.76 13.38 29.63
C ASN A 730 -53.53 12.53 28.34
N VAL A 731 -52.28 12.40 27.92
CA VAL A 731 -51.83 11.58 26.78
C VAL A 731 -50.59 10.82 27.22
N ASP A 732 -50.34 9.70 26.57
CA ASP A 732 -49.08 8.96 26.60
C ASP A 732 -48.46 9.02 25.19
N GLY A 733 -47.15 8.81 25.08
CA GLY A 733 -46.45 8.73 23.81
C GLY A 733 -46.57 7.36 23.13
N ASP A 734 -45.98 7.26 21.94
CA ASP A 734 -45.93 6.05 21.11
C ASP A 734 -44.81 6.20 20.05
N TYR A 735 -44.36 5.10 19.44
CA TYR A 735 -43.47 5.16 18.28
C TYR A 735 -43.53 3.89 17.43
N TYR A 736 -43.30 4.03 16.13
CA TYR A 736 -43.21 2.91 15.18
C TYR A 736 -42.37 3.27 13.96
N LEU A 737 -41.83 2.24 13.30
CA LEU A 737 -41.05 2.35 12.06
C LEU A 737 -41.75 1.60 10.92
N LEU A 738 -41.93 2.27 9.78
CA LEU A 738 -42.38 1.65 8.53
C LEU A 738 -41.22 1.54 7.53
N ASP A 739 -41.28 0.54 6.65
CA ASP A 739 -40.37 0.39 5.50
C ASP A 739 -40.81 1.25 4.30
N ASN A 740 -40.08 1.14 3.19
CA ASN A 740 -40.35 1.85 1.93
C ASN A 740 -41.69 1.44 1.26
N ASN A 741 -42.24 0.28 1.62
CA ASN A 741 -43.55 -0.21 1.15
C ASN A 741 -44.71 0.26 2.05
N GLY A 742 -44.40 0.74 3.26
CA GLY A 742 -45.37 1.11 4.30
C GLY A 742 -45.74 -0.05 5.24
N ASP A 743 -45.00 -1.17 5.20
CA ASP A 743 -45.16 -2.30 6.12
C ASP A 743 -44.41 -2.03 7.45
N LEU A 744 -44.93 -2.60 8.54
CA LEU A 744 -44.49 -2.31 9.90
C LEU A 744 -43.25 -3.13 10.29
N LEU A 745 -42.11 -2.44 10.51
CA LEU A 745 -40.86 -3.05 10.96
C LEU A 745 -40.86 -3.28 12.48
N PHE A 746 -41.26 -2.28 13.27
CA PHE A 746 -41.53 -2.42 14.71
C PHE A 746 -42.46 -1.32 15.24
N GLU A 747 -43.08 -1.59 16.39
CA GLU A 747 -43.91 -0.65 17.17
C GLU A 747 -43.55 -0.71 18.67
N MET A 748 -43.90 0.34 19.42
CA MET A 748 -43.70 0.37 20.87
C MET A 748 -44.57 -0.68 21.57
N THR A 749 -43.94 -1.60 22.31
CA THR A 749 -44.63 -2.65 23.09
C THR A 749 -44.68 -2.39 24.59
N ALA A 750 -44.20 -1.22 25.03
CA ALA A 750 -44.12 -0.80 26.43
C ALA A 750 -45.52 -0.57 27.06
N PRO A 751 -45.91 -1.27 28.15
CA PRO A 751 -47.20 -1.07 28.78
C PRO A 751 -47.38 0.37 29.31
N ASN A 752 -48.41 1.06 28.81
CA ASN A 752 -48.69 2.48 29.11
C ASN A 752 -47.56 3.45 28.67
N ALA A 753 -46.76 3.08 27.67
CA ALA A 753 -45.57 3.84 27.22
C ALA A 753 -44.42 3.95 28.24
N ASP A 754 -44.49 3.26 29.39
CA ASP A 754 -43.41 3.19 30.38
C ASP A 754 -42.36 2.15 29.96
N TYR A 755 -41.24 2.65 29.42
CA TYR A 755 -40.03 1.87 29.12
C TYR A 755 -38.85 2.25 30.04
N GLY A 756 -39.09 3.05 31.08
CA GLY A 756 -38.03 3.67 31.88
C GLY A 756 -37.09 4.55 31.04
N TYR A 757 -35.82 4.63 31.44
CA TYR A 757 -34.79 5.49 30.79
C TYR A 757 -34.49 5.15 29.32
N GLY A 758 -34.93 4.01 28.80
CA GLY A 758 -34.74 3.66 27.40
C GLY A 758 -34.97 2.19 27.06
N THR A 759 -35.20 1.92 25.78
CA THR A 759 -35.45 0.58 25.23
C THR A 759 -35.00 0.52 23.77
N SER A 760 -34.83 -0.69 23.23
CA SER A 760 -34.33 -0.89 21.87
C SER A 760 -35.10 -1.95 21.08
N HIS A 761 -35.02 -1.83 19.74
CA HIS A 761 -35.64 -2.74 18.77
C HIS A 761 -34.67 -3.00 17.63
N SER A 762 -34.33 -4.26 17.37
CA SER A 762 -33.55 -4.65 16.19
C SER A 762 -34.48 -4.96 15.02
N PHE A 763 -34.15 -4.46 13.84
CA PHE A 763 -34.88 -4.66 12.58
C PHE A 763 -33.89 -4.84 11.42
N CYS A 764 -34.39 -5.31 10.28
CA CYS A 764 -33.64 -5.36 9.03
C CYS A 764 -34.50 -4.82 7.89
N ILE A 765 -33.85 -4.31 6.85
CA ILE A 765 -34.46 -3.91 5.58
C ILE A 765 -33.79 -4.65 4.44
N GLU A 766 -34.60 -5.26 3.58
CA GLU A 766 -34.21 -6.14 2.47
C GLU A 766 -34.82 -5.59 1.17
N ASP A 767 -34.14 -5.77 0.03
CA ASP A 767 -34.70 -5.39 -1.28
C ASP A 767 -35.72 -6.44 -1.74
N SER A 768 -36.99 -6.07 -1.73
CA SER A 768 -38.11 -6.96 -2.03
C SER A 768 -38.29 -7.30 -3.53
N ASP A 769 -37.62 -6.59 -4.44
CA ASP A 769 -37.70 -6.85 -5.89
C ASP A 769 -36.50 -7.67 -6.42
N CYS A 770 -35.55 -8.06 -5.56
CA CYS A 770 -34.37 -8.83 -5.98
C CYS A 770 -34.68 -10.27 -6.42
N SER A 771 -34.69 -10.48 -7.73
CA SER A 771 -34.27 -11.75 -8.34
C SER A 771 -32.77 -11.62 -8.64
N PRO A 772 -31.87 -12.43 -8.02
CA PRO A 772 -30.44 -12.22 -8.14
C PRO A 772 -29.94 -12.48 -9.56
N SER A 773 -29.62 -11.41 -10.27
CA SER A 773 -28.97 -11.44 -11.58
C SER A 773 -27.44 -11.46 -11.49
N ILE A 774 -26.83 -11.23 -10.32
CA ILE A 774 -25.38 -11.23 -10.15
C ILE A 774 -24.94 -12.43 -9.31
N TYR A 775 -23.94 -13.18 -9.81
CA TYR A 775 -23.32 -14.29 -9.12
C TYR A 775 -21.80 -14.13 -9.07
N ARG A 776 -21.16 -14.55 -7.98
CA ARG A 776 -19.71 -14.69 -7.88
C ARG A 776 -19.28 -16.05 -7.35
N THR A 777 -18.07 -16.46 -7.68
CA THR A 777 -17.47 -17.68 -7.12
C THR A 777 -17.05 -17.50 -5.65
N VAL A 778 -17.44 -18.42 -4.78
CA VAL A 778 -16.93 -18.52 -3.38
C VAL A 778 -15.77 -19.50 -3.23
N SER A 779 -15.57 -20.37 -4.22
CA SER A 779 -14.44 -21.31 -4.26
C SER A 779 -14.31 -21.96 -5.63
N SER A 780 -13.11 -22.45 -5.94
CA SER A 780 -12.80 -23.18 -7.17
C SER A 780 -13.61 -24.49 -7.32
N GLY A 781 -14.13 -24.75 -8.51
CA GLY A 781 -14.81 -26.01 -8.83
C GLY A 781 -15.78 -25.92 -10.02
N ALA A 782 -16.65 -26.93 -10.15
CA ALA A 782 -17.59 -27.00 -11.27
C ALA A 782 -18.70 -25.93 -11.22
N TRP A 783 -19.02 -25.32 -12.36
CA TRP A 783 -20.09 -24.32 -12.50
C TRP A 783 -21.46 -24.84 -12.02
N SER A 784 -21.74 -26.13 -12.20
CA SER A 784 -23.02 -26.77 -11.87
C SER A 784 -23.30 -26.99 -10.37
N ASN A 785 -22.36 -26.63 -9.49
CA ASN A 785 -22.47 -26.83 -8.05
C ASN A 785 -22.85 -25.53 -7.33
N GLU A 786 -24.07 -25.46 -6.78
CA GLU A 786 -24.59 -24.31 -6.01
C GLU A 786 -23.64 -23.87 -4.88
N LEU A 787 -22.95 -24.81 -4.24
CA LEU A 787 -22.00 -24.55 -3.15
C LEU A 787 -20.71 -23.82 -3.59
N ASN A 788 -20.49 -23.63 -4.89
CA ASN A 788 -19.37 -22.85 -5.42
C ASN A 788 -19.75 -21.38 -5.69
N TRP A 789 -21.02 -21.00 -5.49
CA TRP A 789 -21.54 -19.70 -5.86
C TRP A 789 -22.15 -18.91 -4.69
N GLU A 790 -21.98 -17.60 -4.78
CA GLU A 790 -22.66 -16.59 -3.98
C GLU A 790 -23.52 -15.76 -4.94
N SER A 791 -24.72 -15.38 -4.50
CA SER A 791 -25.66 -14.56 -5.27
C SER A 791 -25.83 -13.18 -4.63
N SER A 792 -25.97 -12.15 -5.45
CA SER A 792 -26.14 -10.75 -5.04
C SER A 792 -27.18 -10.02 -5.89
N CYS A 793 -27.71 -8.95 -5.30
CA CYS A 793 -28.66 -8.00 -5.91
C CYS A 793 -27.97 -6.71 -6.36
N ASP A 794 -26.89 -6.32 -5.68
CA ASP A 794 -26.22 -5.03 -5.73
C ASP A 794 -24.76 -5.12 -6.21
N GLY A 795 -24.24 -6.33 -6.39
CA GLY A 795 -22.84 -6.60 -6.74
C GLY A 795 -21.86 -6.44 -5.59
N ILE A 796 -22.35 -6.24 -4.36
CA ILE A 796 -21.55 -5.87 -3.18
C ILE A 796 -21.81 -6.84 -2.02
N ASN A 797 -23.09 -7.02 -1.67
CA ASN A 797 -23.54 -7.92 -0.62
C ASN A 797 -23.91 -9.27 -1.24
N PHE A 798 -23.13 -10.29 -0.90
CA PHE A 798 -23.23 -11.63 -1.45
C PHE A 798 -23.65 -12.64 -0.39
N TYR A 799 -24.58 -13.52 -0.76
CA TYR A 799 -25.14 -14.55 0.11
C TYR A 799 -24.98 -15.94 -0.51
N PRO A 800 -24.80 -17.02 0.28
CA PRO A 800 -24.66 -18.38 -0.25
C PRO A 800 -25.80 -18.74 -1.20
N ALA A 801 -25.47 -19.04 -2.46
CA ALA A 801 -26.48 -19.12 -3.50
C ALA A 801 -27.43 -20.32 -3.28
N THR A 802 -28.73 -20.09 -3.44
CA THR A 802 -29.76 -21.14 -3.30
C THR A 802 -29.92 -22.01 -4.54
N ALA A 803 -29.18 -21.71 -5.60
CA ALA A 803 -29.01 -22.48 -6.83
C ALA A 803 -27.71 -22.04 -7.52
N ALA A 804 -27.18 -22.86 -8.44
CA ALA A 804 -26.11 -22.44 -9.34
C ALA A 804 -26.66 -21.52 -10.46
N PRO A 805 -25.83 -20.63 -11.06
CA PRO A 805 -26.26 -19.74 -12.15
C PRO A 805 -26.92 -20.51 -13.29
N SER A 806 -28.17 -20.15 -13.61
CA SER A 806 -29.04 -20.89 -14.54
C SER A 806 -28.91 -20.41 -15.99
N SER A 807 -29.37 -21.23 -16.93
CA SER A 807 -29.38 -20.90 -18.35
C SER A 807 -30.58 -20.06 -18.81
N ASP A 808 -31.63 -19.98 -17.99
CA ASP A 808 -32.97 -19.57 -18.41
C ASP A 808 -33.32 -18.13 -17.95
N GLU A 809 -32.35 -17.46 -17.31
CA GLU A 809 -32.42 -16.13 -16.70
C GLU A 809 -31.21 -15.30 -17.14
N GLN A 810 -31.37 -13.97 -17.28
CA GLN A 810 -30.25 -13.06 -17.53
C GLN A 810 -29.38 -12.96 -16.29
N VAL A 811 -28.10 -13.35 -16.39
CA VAL A 811 -27.15 -13.29 -15.27
C VAL A 811 -25.79 -12.73 -15.67
N THR A 812 -25.23 -11.91 -14.78
CA THR A 812 -23.84 -11.46 -14.72
C THR A 812 -23.07 -12.39 -13.78
N VAL A 813 -21.90 -12.89 -14.20
CA VAL A 813 -21.08 -13.81 -13.41
C VAL A 813 -19.65 -13.30 -13.28
N ILE A 814 -19.18 -13.14 -12.04
CA ILE A 814 -17.85 -12.61 -11.70
C ILE A 814 -16.96 -13.72 -11.16
N ILE A 815 -15.76 -13.84 -11.72
CA ILE A 815 -14.73 -14.82 -11.31
C ILE A 815 -13.49 -14.04 -10.86
N GLN A 816 -13.10 -14.21 -9.59
CA GLN A 816 -12.17 -13.35 -8.86
C GLN A 816 -11.40 -14.12 -7.76
N ASN A 817 -10.39 -13.51 -7.16
CA ASN A 817 -9.66 -13.99 -5.97
C ASN A 817 -8.96 -15.35 -6.14
N ASN A 818 -8.25 -15.55 -7.25
CA ASN A 818 -7.55 -16.81 -7.60
C ASN A 818 -8.49 -18.04 -7.71
N HIS A 819 -9.81 -17.84 -7.78
CA HIS A 819 -10.76 -18.93 -7.94
C HIS A 819 -10.75 -19.47 -9.38
N GLN A 820 -10.80 -20.80 -9.49
CA GLN A 820 -10.73 -21.53 -10.75
C GLN A 820 -12.04 -22.28 -10.99
N ILE A 821 -12.81 -21.84 -11.98
CA ILE A 821 -14.11 -22.45 -12.32
C ILE A 821 -13.96 -23.38 -13.53
N THR A 822 -14.60 -24.55 -13.47
CA THR A 822 -14.63 -25.52 -14.58
C THR A 822 -16.05 -25.70 -15.11
N LEU A 823 -16.23 -25.57 -16.42
CA LEU A 823 -17.50 -25.80 -17.10
C LEU A 823 -17.53 -27.22 -17.72
N ASP A 824 -17.93 -28.20 -16.90
CA ASP A 824 -17.91 -29.63 -17.24
C ASP A 824 -19.15 -30.18 -17.98
N VAL A 825 -20.26 -29.43 -18.03
CA VAL A 825 -21.58 -29.97 -18.41
C VAL A 825 -22.38 -28.98 -19.26
N LEU A 826 -23.21 -29.53 -20.15
CA LEU A 826 -24.22 -28.85 -20.97
C LEU A 826 -25.04 -27.78 -20.21
N TYR A 827 -24.76 -26.50 -20.48
CA TYR A 827 -25.68 -25.39 -20.24
C TYR A 827 -25.91 -24.63 -21.55
N ASN A 828 -27.17 -24.58 -22.01
CA ASN A 828 -27.59 -23.75 -23.14
C ASN A 828 -27.91 -22.35 -22.59
N THR A 829 -26.89 -21.61 -22.17
CA THR A 829 -27.04 -20.26 -21.60
C THR A 829 -27.83 -19.34 -22.53
N ALA A 830 -28.62 -18.43 -21.96
CA ALA A 830 -29.33 -17.41 -22.70
C ALA A 830 -28.35 -16.50 -23.45
N SER A 831 -28.79 -15.92 -24.56
CA SER A 831 -28.01 -15.00 -25.41
C SER A 831 -27.80 -13.61 -24.80
N GLU A 832 -27.98 -13.48 -23.49
CA GLU A 832 -28.18 -12.21 -22.75
C GLU A 832 -27.51 -12.25 -21.35
N ASN A 833 -26.47 -13.08 -21.19
CA ASN A 833 -25.69 -13.23 -19.95
C ASN A 833 -24.32 -12.55 -20.08
N GLU A 834 -23.75 -12.08 -18.97
CA GLU A 834 -22.45 -11.42 -18.92
C GLU A 834 -21.46 -12.20 -18.04
N ILE A 835 -20.19 -12.25 -18.43
CA ILE A 835 -19.15 -12.97 -17.67
C ILE A 835 -17.90 -12.09 -17.59
N PHE A 836 -17.39 -11.91 -16.37
CA PHE A 836 -16.18 -11.16 -16.06
C PHE A 836 -15.18 -12.07 -15.35
N ILE A 837 -13.96 -12.16 -15.90
CA ILE A 837 -12.83 -12.89 -15.29
C ILE A 837 -11.78 -11.86 -14.87
N GLU A 838 -11.64 -11.61 -13.57
CA GLU A 838 -10.66 -10.69 -13.01
C GLU A 838 -9.22 -11.23 -13.13
N SER A 839 -8.23 -10.34 -13.03
CA SER A 839 -6.83 -10.60 -13.43
C SER A 839 -6.09 -11.70 -12.69
N ASP A 840 -6.60 -12.17 -11.54
CA ASP A 840 -6.01 -13.26 -10.78
C ASP A 840 -6.75 -14.61 -10.92
N ALA A 841 -7.89 -14.63 -11.61
CA ALA A 841 -8.82 -15.76 -11.66
C ALA A 841 -8.79 -16.52 -12.99
N SER A 842 -9.39 -17.72 -13.04
CA SER A 842 -9.52 -18.45 -14.31
C SER A 842 -10.79 -19.27 -14.54
N LEU A 843 -11.16 -19.38 -15.82
CA LEU A 843 -12.29 -20.16 -16.32
C LEU A 843 -11.81 -21.21 -17.32
N SER A 844 -11.98 -22.50 -17.00
CA SER A 844 -11.65 -23.60 -17.89
C SER A 844 -12.91 -24.25 -18.46
N MET A 845 -13.06 -24.24 -19.79
CA MET A 845 -14.15 -24.91 -20.48
C MET A 845 -13.72 -26.32 -20.90
N ALA A 846 -14.33 -27.35 -20.29
CA ALA A 846 -14.01 -28.76 -20.48
C ALA A 846 -14.90 -29.41 -21.57
N ASP A 847 -14.98 -30.75 -21.59
CA ASP A 847 -15.60 -31.59 -22.63
C ASP A 847 -17.15 -31.51 -22.70
N ALA A 848 -17.73 -30.32 -22.88
CA ALA A 848 -19.17 -30.19 -23.11
C ALA A 848 -19.58 -30.62 -24.53
N LEU A 849 -20.89 -30.73 -24.78
CA LEU A 849 -21.47 -31.37 -25.98
C LEU A 849 -22.43 -30.44 -26.76
N SER A 850 -22.38 -29.12 -26.50
CA SER A 850 -23.16 -28.09 -27.18
C SER A 850 -22.40 -26.77 -27.22
N ASP A 851 -22.89 -25.83 -28.04
CA ASP A 851 -22.40 -24.45 -28.07
C ASP A 851 -22.62 -23.74 -26.72
N PHE A 852 -21.87 -22.67 -26.48
CA PHE A 852 -21.92 -21.80 -25.28
C PHE A 852 -22.21 -20.36 -25.72
N HIS A 853 -23.07 -19.65 -24.98
CA HIS A 853 -23.59 -18.32 -25.38
C HIS A 853 -23.59 -17.31 -24.22
N PHE A 854 -23.48 -16.03 -24.57
CA PHE A 854 -23.46 -14.85 -23.69
C PHE A 854 -23.66 -13.58 -24.55
N SER A 855 -23.97 -12.45 -23.92
CA SER A 855 -23.96 -11.12 -24.54
C SER A 855 -22.62 -10.39 -24.35
N THR A 856 -21.94 -10.62 -23.22
CA THR A 856 -20.65 -10.00 -22.89
C THR A 856 -19.71 -11.03 -22.25
N LEU A 857 -18.46 -11.10 -22.71
CA LEU A 857 -17.39 -11.87 -22.05
C LEU A 857 -16.12 -11.01 -21.95
N ASP A 858 -15.75 -10.68 -20.71
CA ASP A 858 -14.58 -9.87 -20.39
C ASP A 858 -13.51 -10.73 -19.68
N ILE A 859 -12.30 -10.69 -20.21
CA ILE A 859 -11.18 -11.54 -19.80
C ILE A 859 -10.00 -10.65 -19.40
N SER A 860 -9.93 -10.31 -18.12
CA SER A 860 -8.73 -9.73 -17.48
C SER A 860 -7.81 -10.81 -16.91
N GLY A 861 -8.36 -11.95 -16.49
CA GLY A 861 -7.62 -13.14 -16.03
C GLY A 861 -7.35 -14.15 -17.15
N GLU A 862 -7.42 -15.45 -16.82
CA GLU A 862 -7.12 -16.55 -17.75
C GLU A 862 -8.39 -17.34 -18.16
N MET A 863 -8.57 -17.57 -19.47
CA MET A 863 -9.61 -18.43 -20.00
C MET A 863 -9.03 -19.58 -20.84
N THR A 864 -9.20 -20.83 -20.39
CA THR A 864 -8.76 -22.03 -21.11
C THR A 864 -9.89 -22.68 -21.90
N MET A 865 -9.74 -22.73 -23.22
CA MET A 865 -10.67 -23.38 -24.14
C MET A 865 -10.15 -24.74 -24.61
N ASN A 866 -10.69 -25.84 -24.06
CA ASN A 866 -10.27 -27.20 -24.43
C ASN A 866 -10.94 -27.69 -25.73
N HIS A 867 -12.20 -28.16 -25.67
CA HIS A 867 -12.74 -29.10 -26.67
C HIS A 867 -14.01 -28.65 -27.42
N LEU A 868 -14.36 -27.36 -27.41
CA LEU A 868 -15.67 -26.86 -27.85
C LEU A 868 -15.67 -25.95 -29.08
N ASN A 869 -16.67 -26.13 -29.95
CA ASN A 869 -17.10 -25.08 -30.87
C ASN A 869 -17.73 -23.95 -30.08
N PHE A 870 -17.30 -22.73 -30.38
CA PHE A 870 -17.64 -21.55 -29.61
C PHE A 870 -18.32 -20.54 -30.53
N LEU A 871 -19.59 -20.24 -30.26
CA LEU A 871 -20.46 -19.40 -31.09
C LEU A 871 -20.98 -18.22 -30.26
N PRO A 872 -20.20 -17.12 -30.15
CA PRO A 872 -20.59 -15.99 -29.34
C PRO A 872 -21.80 -15.29 -29.95
N THR A 873 -22.71 -14.83 -29.08
CA THR A 873 -23.91 -14.06 -29.47
C THR A 873 -23.75 -12.56 -29.26
N GLY A 874 -22.72 -12.12 -28.54
CA GLY A 874 -22.30 -10.73 -28.37
C GLY A 874 -20.78 -10.61 -28.30
N ASP A 875 -20.29 -9.55 -27.65
CA ASP A 875 -18.89 -9.13 -27.71
C ASP A 875 -17.98 -9.88 -26.72
N ILE A 876 -16.71 -10.04 -27.10
CA ILE A 876 -15.65 -10.61 -26.28
C ILE A 876 -14.49 -9.64 -26.24
N THR A 877 -13.98 -9.33 -25.06
CA THR A 877 -12.78 -8.51 -24.88
C THR A 877 -11.78 -9.25 -24.02
N VAL A 878 -10.53 -9.35 -24.49
CA VAL A 878 -9.38 -9.68 -23.63
C VAL A 878 -8.71 -8.36 -23.29
N GLN A 879 -8.71 -8.03 -22.00
CA GLN A 879 -8.19 -6.78 -21.45
C GLN A 879 -6.66 -6.77 -21.42
N ASN A 880 -6.05 -5.66 -21.03
CA ASN A 880 -4.62 -5.60 -20.75
C ASN A 880 -4.21 -6.73 -19.78
N GLU A 881 -3.07 -7.36 -20.06
CA GLU A 881 -2.51 -8.55 -19.36
C GLU A 881 -3.36 -9.84 -19.40
N GLY A 882 -4.64 -9.79 -19.77
CA GLY A 882 -5.54 -10.94 -19.84
C GLY A 882 -5.13 -12.00 -20.88
N ILE A 883 -5.47 -13.27 -20.60
CA ILE A 883 -5.02 -14.44 -21.36
C ILE A 883 -6.22 -15.26 -21.85
N TYR A 884 -6.32 -15.45 -23.17
CA TYR A 884 -7.20 -16.47 -23.76
C TYR A 884 -6.35 -17.61 -24.33
N GLU A 885 -6.46 -18.80 -23.74
CA GLU A 885 -5.74 -20.02 -24.14
C GLU A 885 -6.61 -20.93 -25.01
N HIS A 886 -6.12 -21.29 -26.19
CA HIS A 886 -6.70 -22.32 -27.05
C HIS A 886 -5.92 -23.63 -26.93
N ALA A 887 -6.50 -24.59 -26.19
CA ALA A 887 -5.80 -25.73 -25.62
C ALA A 887 -5.97 -27.06 -26.37
N VAL A 888 -6.91 -27.22 -27.32
CA VAL A 888 -6.96 -28.42 -28.19
C VAL A 888 -7.46 -28.13 -29.61
N ASP A 889 -7.03 -28.95 -30.57
CA ASP A 889 -7.43 -28.94 -31.98
C ASP A 889 -8.95 -28.98 -32.25
N GLY A 890 -9.33 -28.36 -33.36
CA GLY A 890 -10.51 -28.74 -34.15
C GLY A 890 -11.67 -27.74 -34.15
N ASN A 891 -11.56 -26.68 -33.36
CA ASN A 891 -12.58 -25.65 -33.18
C ASN A 891 -12.22 -24.37 -33.95
N SER A 892 -13.18 -23.47 -34.14
CA SER A 892 -12.96 -22.12 -34.67
C SER A 892 -12.68 -21.14 -33.53
N ILE A 893 -11.64 -20.32 -33.66
CA ILE A 893 -11.40 -19.18 -32.75
C ILE A 893 -12.48 -18.11 -33.02
N PRO A 894 -13.20 -17.62 -32.00
CA PRO A 894 -14.21 -16.57 -32.15
C PRO A 894 -13.58 -15.22 -32.50
N ALA A 895 -14.40 -14.26 -32.95
CA ALA A 895 -13.98 -12.87 -33.03
C ALA A 895 -13.88 -12.27 -31.63
N ILE A 896 -12.70 -11.75 -31.29
CA ILE A 896 -12.34 -11.16 -29.99
C ILE A 896 -11.76 -9.76 -30.23
N SER A 897 -12.09 -8.82 -29.34
CA SER A 897 -11.41 -7.54 -29.18
C SER A 897 -10.19 -7.71 -28.27
N TRP A 898 -9.03 -7.23 -28.71
CA TRP A 898 -7.75 -7.43 -28.03
C TRP A 898 -7.18 -6.09 -27.59
N GLU A 899 -7.21 -5.80 -26.30
CA GLU A 899 -6.66 -4.55 -25.76
C GLU A 899 -5.13 -4.53 -25.77
N ALA A 900 -4.53 -3.35 -25.63
CA ALA A 900 -3.09 -3.21 -25.48
C ALA A 900 -2.57 -4.10 -24.34
N GLY A 901 -1.59 -4.96 -24.61
CA GLY A 901 -1.01 -5.90 -23.63
C GLY A 901 -1.68 -7.28 -23.55
N SER A 902 -2.93 -7.45 -24.01
CA SER A 902 -3.64 -8.74 -24.01
C SER A 902 -2.88 -9.89 -24.71
N VAL A 903 -3.14 -11.13 -24.30
CA VAL A 903 -2.41 -12.34 -24.75
C VAL A 903 -3.34 -13.39 -25.35
N PHE A 904 -3.13 -13.72 -26.63
CA PHE A 904 -3.62 -14.97 -27.21
C PHE A 904 -2.59 -16.09 -27.00
N LEU A 905 -2.94 -17.17 -26.29
CA LEU A 905 -2.10 -18.35 -26.07
C LEU A 905 -2.62 -19.56 -26.86
N LEU A 906 -1.73 -20.33 -27.46
CA LEU A 906 -2.05 -21.50 -28.30
C LEU A 906 -1.17 -22.68 -27.88
N SER A 907 -1.73 -23.62 -27.10
CA SER A 907 -0.93 -24.58 -26.29
C SER A 907 -1.05 -26.06 -26.67
N GLY A 908 -2.15 -26.50 -27.32
CA GLY A 908 -2.38 -27.93 -27.58
C GLY A 908 -2.83 -28.32 -29.00
N ILE A 909 -2.24 -27.72 -30.04
CA ILE A 909 -2.29 -28.28 -31.41
C ILE A 909 -1.55 -29.62 -31.43
N VAL A 910 -2.13 -30.65 -32.07
CA VAL A 910 -1.51 -31.97 -32.27
C VAL A 910 -1.79 -32.60 -33.63
N ASN A 911 -2.70 -32.07 -34.47
CA ASN A 911 -3.15 -32.71 -35.71
C ASN A 911 -3.44 -31.71 -36.85
N ASN A 912 -3.56 -32.25 -38.06
CA ASN A 912 -3.66 -31.50 -39.32
C ASN A 912 -5.09 -30.93 -39.56
N SER A 913 -5.53 -30.01 -38.70
CA SER A 913 -6.82 -29.30 -38.82
C SER A 913 -6.72 -28.08 -39.74
N SER A 914 -7.73 -27.84 -40.57
CA SER A 914 -7.83 -26.63 -41.38
C SER A 914 -8.47 -25.43 -40.66
N THR A 915 -8.83 -25.56 -39.38
CA THR A 915 -9.62 -24.56 -38.63
C THR A 915 -8.85 -23.31 -38.20
N LEU A 916 -7.51 -23.37 -38.19
CA LEU A 916 -6.64 -22.31 -37.66
C LEU A 916 -6.06 -21.37 -38.72
N ASN A 917 -6.35 -21.60 -40.02
CA ASN A 917 -5.77 -20.81 -41.10
C ASN A 917 -6.63 -19.58 -41.44
N GLY A 918 -6.04 -18.39 -41.28
CA GLY A 918 -6.71 -17.11 -41.56
C GLY A 918 -7.75 -16.74 -40.50
N ILE A 919 -7.31 -16.53 -39.26
CA ILE A 919 -8.17 -16.15 -38.13
C ILE A 919 -8.76 -14.73 -38.30
N ASN A 920 -8.12 -13.87 -39.12
CA ASN A 920 -8.60 -12.56 -39.57
C ASN A 920 -8.90 -11.57 -38.42
N GLN A 921 -8.05 -11.56 -37.40
CA GLN A 921 -8.13 -10.66 -36.24
C GLN A 921 -6.78 -10.01 -35.94
N GLN A 922 -6.83 -8.81 -35.34
CA GLN A 922 -5.67 -8.09 -34.84
C GLN A 922 -5.48 -8.46 -33.36
N PHE A 923 -4.51 -9.32 -33.07
CA PHE A 923 -4.10 -9.67 -31.71
C PHE A 923 -3.19 -8.58 -31.14
N SER A 924 -3.12 -8.46 -29.81
CA SER A 924 -2.14 -7.61 -29.15
C SER A 924 -0.81 -8.35 -29.03
N ASN A 925 -0.73 -9.35 -28.14
CA ASN A 925 0.33 -10.35 -28.10
C ASN A 925 -0.22 -11.73 -28.49
N PHE A 926 0.60 -12.56 -29.13
CA PHE A 926 0.24 -13.92 -29.56
C PHE A 926 1.38 -14.89 -29.26
N ILE A 927 1.13 -15.90 -28.41
CA ILE A 927 2.08 -16.93 -27.99
C ILE A 927 1.68 -18.29 -28.59
N ILE A 928 2.59 -18.91 -29.35
CA ILE A 928 2.45 -20.29 -29.84
C ILE A 928 3.34 -21.20 -28.98
N ASN A 929 2.73 -21.90 -28.02
CA ASN A 929 3.39 -22.76 -27.03
C ASN A 929 3.05 -24.26 -27.24
N CYS A 930 2.91 -24.66 -28.51
CA CYS A 930 2.46 -26.00 -28.90
C CYS A 930 3.39 -26.66 -29.93
N ASN A 931 3.46 -28.00 -29.90
CA ASN A 931 4.37 -28.75 -30.76
C ASN A 931 3.73 -29.01 -32.14
N LEU A 932 4.06 -28.17 -33.14
CA LEU A 932 3.47 -28.27 -34.48
C LEU A 932 3.96 -29.52 -35.25
N ASP A 933 3.03 -30.38 -35.63
CA ASP A 933 3.34 -31.70 -36.20
C ASP A 933 3.74 -31.67 -37.70
N SER A 934 4.45 -32.70 -38.17
CA SER A 934 5.05 -32.71 -39.51
C SER A 934 4.00 -32.72 -40.64
N GLY A 935 3.71 -31.55 -41.19
CA GLY A 935 2.70 -31.36 -42.23
C GLY A 935 1.53 -30.44 -41.85
N PHE A 936 1.55 -29.83 -40.66
CA PHE A 936 0.73 -28.66 -40.32
C PHE A 936 1.48 -27.38 -40.73
N ASP A 937 0.94 -26.66 -41.72
CA ASP A 937 1.42 -25.34 -42.13
C ASP A 937 0.38 -24.30 -41.64
N PHE A 938 0.75 -23.44 -40.68
CA PHE A 938 -0.08 -22.38 -40.09
C PHE A 938 0.09 -21.07 -40.89
N TYR A 939 -1.02 -20.50 -41.36
CA TYR A 939 -1.00 -19.35 -42.27
C TYR A 939 -1.42 -18.04 -41.57
N LEU A 940 -0.46 -17.11 -41.45
CA LEU A 940 -0.62 -15.75 -40.92
C LEU A 940 -1.20 -14.75 -41.95
N ASP A 941 -1.55 -15.19 -43.16
CA ASP A 941 -1.82 -14.32 -44.31
C ASP A 941 -3.30 -14.14 -44.68
N GLY A 942 -4.23 -14.56 -43.81
CA GLY A 942 -5.61 -14.07 -43.87
C GLY A 942 -5.62 -12.55 -43.73
N THR A 943 -6.31 -11.83 -44.63
CA THR A 943 -6.08 -10.41 -44.95
C THR A 943 -6.23 -9.41 -43.78
N ASN A 944 -6.76 -9.83 -42.64
CA ASN A 944 -6.91 -9.02 -41.44
C ASN A 944 -6.20 -9.63 -40.21
N THR A 945 -5.27 -10.58 -40.39
CA THR A 945 -4.56 -11.23 -39.28
C THR A 945 -3.29 -10.45 -38.95
N GLU A 946 -3.21 -9.89 -37.75
CA GLU A 946 -2.16 -8.96 -37.32
C GLU A 946 -1.77 -9.23 -35.86
N VAL A 947 -0.56 -8.86 -35.43
CA VAL A 947 -0.12 -8.99 -34.03
C VAL A 947 0.53 -7.67 -33.61
N LEU A 948 -0.25 -6.75 -33.06
CA LEU A 948 0.11 -5.33 -32.90
C LEU A 948 1.38 -5.15 -32.05
N GLN A 949 1.57 -5.97 -31.01
CA GLN A 949 2.75 -5.98 -30.14
C GLN A 949 3.67 -7.17 -30.46
N THR A 950 3.56 -8.29 -29.73
CA THR A 950 4.58 -9.37 -29.76
C THR A 950 4.04 -10.70 -30.26
N LEU A 951 4.66 -11.26 -31.30
CA LEU A 951 4.50 -12.68 -31.67
C LEU A 951 5.59 -13.52 -30.99
N THR A 952 5.22 -14.39 -30.05
CA THR A 952 6.13 -15.28 -29.32
C THR A 952 5.98 -16.73 -29.78
N LEU A 953 7.11 -17.40 -30.04
CA LEU A 953 7.18 -18.82 -30.38
C LEU A 953 7.94 -19.57 -29.28
N ALA A 954 7.26 -20.53 -28.65
CA ALA A 954 7.71 -21.30 -27.48
C ALA A 954 7.51 -22.83 -27.61
N GLY A 955 6.82 -23.30 -28.66
CA GLY A 955 6.64 -24.73 -28.96
C GLY A 955 7.68 -25.31 -29.93
N SER A 956 7.79 -26.64 -30.01
CA SER A 956 8.81 -27.33 -30.82
C SER A 956 8.21 -28.30 -31.85
N GLY A 957 8.65 -28.27 -33.11
CA GLY A 957 7.97 -29.09 -34.12
C GLY A 957 8.63 -29.25 -35.49
N ASN A 958 7.86 -29.87 -36.38
CA ASN A 958 8.18 -30.10 -37.79
C ASN A 958 7.12 -29.47 -38.72
N GLY A 959 6.09 -28.81 -38.17
CA GLY A 959 5.20 -27.92 -38.88
C GLY A 959 5.86 -26.58 -39.23
N ARG A 960 5.11 -25.71 -39.90
CA ARG A 960 5.60 -24.40 -40.37
C ARG A 960 4.65 -23.27 -40.02
N ILE A 961 5.20 -22.07 -39.99
CA ILE A 961 4.46 -20.82 -40.03
C ILE A 961 4.72 -20.18 -41.40
N ILE A 962 3.68 -19.74 -42.09
CA ILE A 962 3.72 -19.28 -43.49
C ILE A 962 2.99 -17.93 -43.64
N GLN A 963 3.57 -17.05 -44.45
CA GLN A 963 2.96 -15.82 -44.92
C GLN A 963 3.20 -15.67 -46.44
N GLN A 964 2.13 -15.45 -47.21
CA GLN A 964 2.15 -15.28 -48.68
C GLN A 964 2.11 -13.80 -49.14
N SER A 965 1.79 -12.86 -48.23
CA SER A 965 1.71 -11.41 -48.46
C SER A 965 3.03 -10.68 -48.19
N GLN A 966 3.09 -9.36 -48.43
CA GLN A 966 4.27 -8.55 -48.09
C GLN A 966 4.25 -8.10 -46.62
N GLU A 967 5.43 -8.20 -45.97
CA GLU A 967 5.80 -7.79 -44.59
C GLU A 967 4.81 -8.15 -43.46
N LEU A 968 5.32 -8.81 -42.41
CA LEU A 968 4.53 -9.07 -41.21
C LEU A 968 4.28 -7.73 -40.48
N GLN A 969 3.02 -7.31 -40.38
CA GLN A 969 2.65 -6.19 -39.54
C GLN A 969 2.63 -6.68 -38.09
N THR A 970 3.72 -6.43 -37.37
CA THR A 970 3.85 -6.71 -35.93
C THR A 970 4.93 -5.83 -35.31
N GLY A 971 4.81 -5.55 -34.01
CA GLY A 971 5.73 -4.72 -33.24
C GLY A 971 7.05 -5.43 -32.91
N SER A 972 7.03 -6.74 -32.66
CA SER A 972 8.23 -7.58 -32.43
C SER A 972 7.94 -9.08 -32.56
N VAL A 973 8.98 -9.86 -32.86
CA VAL A 973 8.91 -11.34 -32.93
C VAL A 973 9.93 -11.96 -31.98
N HIS A 974 9.46 -12.74 -31.01
CA HIS A 974 10.29 -13.45 -30.04
C HIS A 974 10.31 -14.96 -30.34
N LEU A 975 11.51 -15.55 -30.43
CA LEU A 975 11.72 -16.98 -30.43
C LEU A 975 12.43 -17.36 -29.12
N ILE A 976 11.72 -18.15 -28.28
CA ILE A 976 12.14 -18.54 -26.93
C ILE A 976 12.50 -20.02 -26.90
N ASP A 977 11.53 -20.89 -27.22
CA ASP A 977 11.78 -22.32 -27.42
C ASP A 977 11.16 -22.76 -28.76
N GLY A 978 11.89 -23.53 -29.57
CA GLY A 978 11.35 -24.04 -30.83
C GLY A 978 12.36 -24.32 -31.95
N ILE A 979 12.15 -25.46 -32.60
CA ILE A 979 12.61 -25.77 -33.96
C ILE A 979 11.37 -25.81 -34.83
N TYR A 980 11.44 -25.27 -36.05
CA TYR A 980 10.39 -25.37 -37.07
C TYR A 980 11.05 -25.59 -38.45
N GLU A 981 10.73 -26.69 -39.15
CA GLU A 981 11.50 -27.14 -40.32
C GLU A 981 10.87 -26.70 -41.66
N LYS A 982 11.58 -25.85 -42.41
CA LYS A 982 11.30 -25.69 -43.84
C LYS A 982 12.02 -26.77 -44.65
N ALA A 983 11.30 -27.34 -45.63
CA ALA A 983 11.75 -28.53 -46.37
C ALA A 983 13.12 -28.34 -47.06
N ASN A 984 14.17 -28.95 -46.48
CA ASN A 984 15.27 -29.65 -47.16
C ASN A 984 16.30 -30.28 -46.17
N ASN A 985 15.92 -30.55 -44.90
CA ASN A 985 16.75 -31.22 -43.88
C ASN A 985 18.04 -30.48 -43.44
N GLU A 986 18.07 -29.14 -43.50
CA GLU A 986 19.16 -28.32 -42.95
C GLU A 986 18.60 -27.14 -42.14
N ASN A 987 19.00 -27.03 -40.86
CA ASN A 987 18.64 -25.92 -39.97
C ASN A 987 19.50 -24.70 -40.32
N ILE A 988 18.98 -23.75 -41.12
CA ILE A 988 19.75 -22.57 -41.55
C ILE A 988 18.90 -21.29 -41.46
N LEU A 989 19.42 -20.31 -40.72
CA LEU A 989 18.97 -18.92 -40.77
C LEU A 989 19.62 -18.21 -41.96
N PHE A 990 18.84 -17.77 -42.95
CA PHE A 990 19.32 -17.04 -44.12
C PHE A 990 19.00 -15.55 -44.03
N VAL A 991 20.00 -14.70 -44.26
CA VAL A 991 19.85 -13.24 -44.44
C VAL A 991 20.58 -12.80 -45.70
N ARG A 992 19.84 -12.41 -46.76
CA ARG A 992 20.28 -11.43 -47.75
C ARG A 992 19.17 -10.95 -48.68
N GLU A 993 19.21 -9.65 -48.96
CA GLU A 993 18.95 -8.94 -50.22
C GLU A 993 17.88 -9.50 -51.19
N ASP A 994 16.89 -8.64 -51.43
CA ASP A 994 16.03 -8.54 -52.61
C ASP A 994 15.02 -9.69 -52.88
N TRP A 995 13.75 -9.36 -52.63
CA TRP A 995 12.59 -10.24 -52.82
C TRP A 995 12.44 -10.71 -54.27
N ILE A 996 12.32 -12.04 -54.47
CA ILE A 996 11.24 -12.67 -55.26
C ILE A 996 11.25 -14.21 -55.06
N THR A 997 10.11 -14.74 -54.61
CA THR A 997 9.71 -16.16 -54.52
C THR A 997 10.57 -17.14 -53.68
N GLU A 998 9.92 -17.67 -52.64
CA GLU A 998 10.28 -18.84 -51.81
C GLU A 998 11.53 -18.74 -50.91
N ASN A 999 11.29 -18.98 -49.61
CA ASN A 999 12.26 -19.09 -48.49
C ASN A 999 12.59 -17.73 -47.83
N ALA A 1000 11.67 -17.28 -46.99
CA ALA A 1000 11.76 -16.02 -46.25
C ALA A 1000 12.13 -16.25 -44.77
N LEU A 1001 12.78 -15.24 -44.19
CA LEU A 1001 12.84 -14.98 -42.76
C LEU A 1001 11.66 -14.04 -42.40
N PHE A 1002 11.03 -14.23 -41.25
CA PHE A 1002 10.09 -13.24 -40.71
C PHE A 1002 10.88 -12.03 -40.21
N ILE A 1003 10.64 -10.87 -40.81
CA ILE A 1003 11.10 -9.58 -40.32
C ILE A 1003 9.85 -8.69 -40.22
N PRO A 1004 9.55 -8.10 -39.05
CA PRO A 1004 8.44 -7.17 -38.88
C PRO A 1004 8.65 -5.90 -39.71
N ALA A 1005 7.55 -5.28 -40.15
CA ALA A 1005 7.61 -4.03 -40.88
C ALA A 1005 8.29 -2.89 -40.10
N ASN A 1006 8.15 -2.87 -38.77
CA ASN A 1006 8.61 -1.76 -37.90
C ASN A 1006 9.20 -2.23 -36.54
N GLY A 1007 9.75 -3.45 -36.43
CA GLY A 1007 10.01 -4.11 -35.13
C GLY A 1007 11.37 -4.79 -34.94
N GLU A 1008 11.58 -5.37 -33.75
CA GLU A 1008 12.74 -6.21 -33.38
C GLU A 1008 12.43 -7.70 -33.64
N VAL A 1009 13.45 -8.50 -34.01
CA VAL A 1009 13.40 -9.97 -33.94
C VAL A 1009 14.39 -10.46 -32.90
N ILE A 1010 13.89 -11.11 -31.86
CA ILE A 1010 14.66 -11.57 -30.70
C ILE A 1010 14.76 -13.10 -30.70
N PHE A 1011 15.99 -13.62 -30.68
CA PHE A 1011 16.28 -15.02 -30.44
C PHE A 1011 16.93 -15.18 -29.05
N ASN A 1012 16.22 -15.78 -28.11
CA ASN A 1012 16.68 -16.11 -26.76
C ASN A 1012 16.55 -17.63 -26.57
N GLY A 1013 17.61 -18.36 -26.18
CA GLY A 1013 17.46 -19.78 -25.86
C GLY A 1013 18.76 -20.52 -25.59
N SER A 1014 18.69 -21.54 -24.73
CA SER A 1014 19.87 -22.25 -24.17
C SER A 1014 20.06 -23.64 -24.78
N TYR A 1015 20.21 -23.70 -26.11
CA TYR A 1015 20.33 -24.95 -26.86
C TYR A 1015 21.78 -25.43 -27.00
N SER A 1016 21.96 -26.71 -27.35
CA SER A 1016 23.28 -27.32 -27.58
C SER A 1016 24.00 -26.88 -28.86
N SER A 1017 23.40 -26.02 -29.69
CA SER A 1017 23.94 -25.62 -31.00
C SER A 1017 23.25 -24.38 -31.58
N ASN A 1018 23.44 -23.20 -30.97
CA ASN A 1018 23.05 -21.91 -31.55
C ASN A 1018 24.01 -21.53 -32.68
N ILE A 1019 23.77 -22.03 -33.91
CA ILE A 1019 24.68 -21.87 -35.05
C ILE A 1019 24.11 -20.90 -36.09
N ILE A 1020 24.89 -19.87 -36.43
CA ILE A 1020 24.79 -19.14 -37.70
C ILE A 1020 25.88 -19.69 -38.63
N SER A 1021 25.57 -19.91 -39.92
CA SER A 1021 26.59 -20.23 -40.92
C SER A 1021 26.56 -19.25 -42.09
N VAL A 1022 27.71 -18.62 -42.35
CA VAL A 1022 27.89 -17.60 -43.40
C VAL A 1022 28.98 -18.08 -44.36
N TYR A 1023 28.61 -18.34 -45.60
CA TYR A 1023 29.49 -18.85 -46.68
C TYR A 1023 30.32 -20.12 -46.34
N GLY A 1024 29.92 -20.88 -45.31
CA GLY A 1024 30.56 -22.14 -44.91
C GLY A 1024 31.36 -22.08 -43.60
N GLU A 1025 31.59 -20.90 -43.04
CA GLU A 1025 32.08 -20.74 -41.66
C GLU A 1025 30.91 -20.85 -40.67
N THR A 1026 31.19 -21.20 -39.41
CA THR A 1026 30.19 -21.52 -38.36
C THR A 1026 30.45 -20.71 -37.10
N LEU A 1027 29.44 -19.98 -36.61
CA LEU A 1027 29.56 -19.02 -35.52
C LEU A 1027 28.49 -19.31 -34.44
N ASN A 1028 28.91 -19.40 -33.17
CA ASN A 1028 28.03 -19.68 -32.02
C ASN A 1028 27.60 -18.37 -31.33
N PHE A 1029 26.36 -18.30 -30.85
CA PHE A 1029 25.81 -17.10 -30.20
C PHE A 1029 24.85 -17.43 -29.04
N ASN A 1030 24.68 -16.48 -28.11
CA ASN A 1030 23.83 -16.58 -26.91
C ASN A 1030 22.56 -15.72 -27.02
N LYS A 1031 22.63 -14.56 -27.68
CA LYS A 1031 21.46 -13.77 -28.14
C LYS A 1031 21.71 -13.31 -29.56
N LEU A 1032 20.67 -13.36 -30.41
CA LEU A 1032 20.65 -12.67 -31.70
C LEU A 1032 19.50 -11.66 -31.72
N VAL A 1033 19.77 -10.47 -32.21
CA VAL A 1033 18.82 -9.38 -32.38
C VAL A 1033 18.95 -8.79 -33.78
N LEU A 1034 17.81 -8.56 -34.42
CA LEU A 1034 17.68 -7.81 -35.67
C LEU A 1034 16.71 -6.64 -35.45
N GLU A 1035 17.25 -5.43 -35.48
CA GLU A 1035 16.48 -4.17 -35.41
C GLU A 1035 16.41 -3.52 -36.80
N LYS A 1036 15.36 -2.74 -37.07
CA LYS A 1036 15.19 -1.97 -38.31
C LYS A 1036 15.30 -0.47 -38.01
N ASP A 1037 16.32 0.19 -38.57
CA ASP A 1037 16.52 1.65 -38.48
C ASP A 1037 16.27 2.29 -39.84
N GLY A 1038 15.04 2.76 -40.05
CA GLY A 1038 14.57 3.33 -41.32
C GLY A 1038 14.65 2.33 -42.48
N ASN A 1039 15.64 2.50 -43.36
CA ASN A 1039 15.92 1.60 -44.50
C ASN A 1039 17.08 0.62 -44.24
N SER A 1040 17.68 0.67 -43.04
CA SER A 1040 18.83 -0.15 -42.63
C SER A 1040 18.42 -1.20 -41.60
N TYR A 1041 19.24 -2.23 -41.44
CA TYR A 1041 19.06 -3.26 -40.42
C TYR A 1041 20.31 -3.34 -39.53
N ASN A 1042 20.12 -3.25 -38.22
CA ASN A 1042 21.18 -3.44 -37.24
C ASN A 1042 21.15 -4.90 -36.77
N LEU A 1043 22.28 -5.59 -36.86
CA LEU A 1043 22.44 -6.97 -36.41
C LEU A 1043 23.29 -6.96 -35.12
N ILE A 1044 22.65 -7.22 -33.98
CA ILE A 1044 23.30 -7.26 -32.67
C ILE A 1044 23.48 -8.73 -32.27
N VAL A 1045 24.74 -9.15 -32.14
CA VAL A 1045 25.12 -10.52 -31.76
C VAL A 1045 25.75 -10.50 -30.36
N THR A 1046 25.21 -11.28 -29.44
CA THR A 1046 25.85 -11.55 -28.14
C THR A 1046 26.40 -12.97 -28.14
N ALA A 1047 27.69 -13.15 -27.87
CA ALA A 1047 28.36 -14.46 -27.87
C ALA A 1047 29.44 -14.53 -26.76
N ASP A 1048 29.83 -15.74 -26.38
CA ASP A 1048 30.91 -15.95 -25.41
C ASP A 1048 32.30 -15.61 -25.99
N ILE A 1049 33.15 -15.03 -25.13
CA ILE A 1049 34.24 -14.11 -25.50
C ILE A 1049 35.49 -14.77 -26.15
N ASP A 1050 35.56 -16.11 -26.25
CA ASP A 1050 36.79 -16.81 -26.64
C ASP A 1050 37.16 -16.72 -28.15
N ILE A 1051 36.27 -16.26 -29.04
CA ILE A 1051 36.61 -15.93 -30.44
C ILE A 1051 35.88 -14.66 -30.91
N LEU A 1052 36.63 -13.57 -31.15
CA LEU A 1052 36.16 -12.36 -31.83
C LEU A 1052 37.17 -11.95 -32.91
N GLU A 1053 36.87 -12.28 -34.17
CA GLU A 1053 37.53 -11.67 -35.35
C GLU A 1053 36.73 -10.44 -35.79
N MET A 1054 37.41 -9.39 -36.28
CA MET A 1054 36.72 -8.14 -36.62
C MET A 1054 35.97 -8.25 -37.95
N LEU A 1055 34.69 -7.86 -37.95
CA LEU A 1055 33.94 -7.62 -39.19
C LEU A 1055 34.47 -6.37 -39.89
N LEU A 1056 34.63 -6.47 -41.21
CA LEU A 1056 34.88 -5.35 -42.11
C LEU A 1056 33.90 -5.43 -43.28
N ILE A 1057 33.14 -4.35 -43.49
CA ILE A 1057 32.15 -4.26 -44.58
C ILE A 1057 32.75 -3.41 -45.70
N GLU A 1058 33.00 -4.03 -46.85
CA GLU A 1058 33.57 -3.37 -48.02
C GLU A 1058 32.73 -3.68 -49.27
N SER A 1059 32.23 -2.65 -49.94
CA SER A 1059 31.44 -2.76 -51.17
C SER A 1059 30.28 -3.78 -51.10
N GLY A 1060 29.53 -3.80 -49.99
CA GLY A 1060 28.39 -4.71 -49.77
C GLY A 1060 28.78 -6.16 -49.43
N LYS A 1061 30.03 -6.43 -49.06
CA LYS A 1061 30.54 -7.75 -48.68
C LYS A 1061 31.18 -7.70 -47.30
N MET A 1062 31.02 -8.79 -46.55
CA MET A 1062 31.66 -8.98 -45.25
C MET A 1062 33.00 -9.70 -45.43
N TYR A 1063 34.01 -9.22 -44.72
CA TYR A 1063 35.33 -9.81 -44.59
C TYR A 1063 35.70 -9.87 -43.10
N PHE A 1064 36.53 -10.85 -42.73
CA PHE A 1064 37.11 -10.95 -41.40
C PHE A 1064 38.61 -10.62 -41.47
N GLU A 1065 39.11 -9.77 -40.57
CA GLU A 1065 40.56 -9.53 -40.43
C GLU A 1065 41.05 -9.82 -39.01
N GLN A 1066 42.17 -10.56 -38.94
CA GLN A 1066 42.75 -11.08 -37.71
C GLN A 1066 43.62 -10.02 -37.01
N SER A 1067 43.21 -9.56 -35.83
CA SER A 1067 43.97 -8.59 -35.03
C SER A 1067 44.02 -8.96 -33.53
N GLU A 1068 45.01 -8.42 -32.80
CA GLU A 1068 45.25 -8.77 -31.40
C GLU A 1068 44.37 -7.96 -30.42
N SER A 1069 43.44 -8.68 -29.77
CA SER A 1069 42.72 -8.40 -28.52
C SER A 1069 42.69 -6.97 -27.94
N LYS A 1070 41.48 -6.39 -27.95
CA LYS A 1070 41.02 -5.41 -26.95
C LYS A 1070 39.59 -5.74 -26.52
N ALA A 1071 39.25 -5.41 -25.28
CA ALA A 1071 37.91 -5.60 -24.72
C ALA A 1071 37.02 -4.37 -24.96
N GLY A 1072 35.76 -4.62 -25.28
CA GLY A 1072 34.69 -3.63 -25.47
C GLY A 1072 33.51 -4.24 -26.22
N ASN A 1073 32.32 -3.68 -26.07
CA ASN A 1073 31.20 -3.96 -26.99
C ASN A 1073 31.49 -3.25 -28.32
N VAL A 1074 31.00 -3.80 -29.44
CA VAL A 1074 31.25 -3.24 -30.78
C VAL A 1074 29.92 -2.90 -31.45
N ASN A 1075 29.49 -1.64 -31.32
CA ASN A 1075 28.39 -1.10 -32.10
C ASN A 1075 28.92 -0.65 -33.47
N ILE A 1076 28.36 -1.18 -34.56
CA ILE A 1076 28.72 -0.81 -35.94
C ILE A 1076 27.59 0.03 -36.52
N ILE A 1077 27.80 1.35 -36.57
CA ILE A 1077 26.87 2.29 -37.24
C ILE A 1077 27.40 2.54 -38.65
N SER A 1078 26.56 2.28 -39.67
CA SER A 1078 26.93 2.39 -41.09
C SER A 1078 26.13 3.49 -41.79
N SER A 1079 26.67 4.71 -41.83
CA SER A 1079 26.22 5.79 -42.72
C SER A 1079 27.30 6.09 -43.77
N ASP A 1080 26.90 6.35 -45.02
CA ASP A 1080 27.78 6.38 -46.20
C ASP A 1080 29.18 7.02 -45.99
N SER A 1081 30.21 6.18 -46.08
CA SER A 1081 31.64 6.51 -46.30
C SER A 1081 32.55 6.85 -45.10
N GLU A 1082 32.09 6.90 -43.85
CA GLU A 1082 32.98 7.08 -42.68
C GLU A 1082 32.66 6.13 -41.51
N LEU A 1083 33.69 5.65 -40.82
CA LEU A 1083 33.59 4.88 -39.58
C LEU A 1083 34.08 5.73 -38.40
N ILE A 1084 33.26 5.84 -37.35
CA ILE A 1084 33.53 6.61 -36.14
C ILE A 1084 33.47 5.68 -34.92
N LEU A 1085 34.51 5.72 -34.09
CA LEU A 1085 34.58 4.94 -32.84
C LEU A 1085 34.15 5.81 -31.64
N GLU A 1086 33.63 5.20 -30.57
CA GLU A 1086 33.14 5.90 -29.35
C GLU A 1086 34.14 6.89 -28.72
N ASN A 1087 35.45 6.69 -28.95
CA ASN A 1087 36.50 7.59 -28.48
C ASN A 1087 36.69 8.87 -29.34
N GLY A 1088 35.84 9.09 -30.34
CA GLY A 1088 35.88 10.24 -31.25
C GLY A 1088 36.91 10.12 -32.38
N SER A 1089 37.47 8.94 -32.64
CA SER A 1089 38.37 8.70 -33.77
C SER A 1089 37.59 8.40 -35.05
N VAL A 1090 37.94 9.09 -36.14
CA VAL A 1090 37.42 8.84 -37.50
C VAL A 1090 38.44 8.06 -38.31
N LEU A 1091 37.99 7.06 -39.06
CA LEU A 1091 38.80 6.29 -40.02
C LEU A 1091 38.41 6.66 -41.47
N GLU A 1092 39.27 7.43 -42.15
CA GLU A 1092 39.18 7.60 -43.62
C GLU A 1092 39.54 6.27 -44.30
N VAL A 1093 38.58 5.67 -45.03
CA VAL A 1093 38.79 4.49 -45.87
C VAL A 1093 38.91 4.94 -47.33
N SER A 1094 40.01 4.57 -48.01
CA SER A 1094 40.25 4.95 -49.40
C SER A 1094 40.22 3.74 -50.35
N ASN A 1095 39.36 3.84 -51.40
CA ASN A 1095 39.23 2.89 -52.53
C ASN A 1095 40.53 2.27 -53.07
#